data_AF-A0A367Y3L0-F1
#
_entry.id   AF-A0A367Y3L0-F1
#
_cell.length_a   1.000
_cell.length_b   1.000
_cell.length_c   1.000
_cell.angle_alpha   90.00
_cell.angle_beta   90.00
_cell.angle_gamma   90.00
#
_symmetry.space_group_name_H-M   'P 1'
#
loop_
_entity.id
_entity.type
_entity.pdbx_description
1 polymer ?
#
loop_
_entity_poly.entity_id
_entity_poly.type
_entity_poly.pdbx_seq_one_letter_code
_entity_poly.pdbx_strand_id
1 'polypeptide(L)'
;MLPPTLASIPEVKEEYPGSCLIERTARLPQFVELGPPDLCNIHKYSANAKRENEIGTFLYFTGVDTSNTASIAAHLQNIANLMSSKLQYWFGEKKHWKVPELTYCSFNAFSKVDMRVTVHIPGKFEVQVLNHEGKLIHDKLDAEELEKIWTETFVTSIVRSVLESEDGDDVNKVGGLVEVRKVNPFNNGSASKELLNNFLSGFELLFFEGGKLGCNVEIPQPTTINNYLVDGFIKVVQLTQSYDRGIEILQRLHKVETGVVSLIAKLQLLKQDEIGAVKTMHQGIQENKRDSDLLVLQAEFCLDKKKPELALELANQAVKSSPSDFKTWAILVKVYTKLGDYENALLTLNSCPMNSHKEKYHLKRVVPIRSNDDLHLPSPMDVTLEEVSNLQSNEIGYEQKNLDPSLANLPAANLKSTFAKAYDLLTEIVVKTGWEALLKYRAKVFVMEEEYRKDRQSSSNGFHSRKNSTTSAATVNGTESTTESDAASTMAIKSPGKGSSTADVASASYDDEFRKKRLCERWLDNLFMLLYEDLRAYTMWQAESLHFQAQQMEYKKTTLEWEILGSVAFRLKHFKEGSTAFANALSGRFSAKSQLELLKYYIMERSKLLTKNSTNQSSAFIHSYTKMMNQLNEKILESIIKLLVWNHRWYCDFSLFLLVTLGELEEWEGERLQSLVNAHHVGNTGVIDMMNDVTKTKLDVE
;
A
#
# COMPACT_ATOMS: atom_id res chain seq x y z
N MET A 1 -3.85 8.85 -25.71
CA MET A 1 -4.82 8.45 -24.67
C MET A 1 -5.96 7.68 -25.31
N LEU A 2 -6.46 6.59 -24.70
CA LEU A 2 -7.81 6.10 -25.03
C LEU A 2 -8.81 7.25 -24.82
N PRO A 3 -9.61 7.63 -25.83
CA PRO A 3 -10.48 8.79 -25.72
C PRO A 3 -11.53 8.55 -24.63
N PRO A 4 -11.78 9.54 -23.74
CA PRO A 4 -12.79 9.37 -22.69
C PRO A 4 -14.16 9.11 -23.32
N THR A 5 -14.80 8.04 -22.84
CA THR A 5 -16.14 7.62 -23.24
C THR A 5 -17.13 7.92 -22.13
N LEU A 6 -18.42 8.06 -22.46
CA LEU A 6 -19.47 8.15 -21.41
C LEU A 6 -19.49 6.92 -20.51
N ALA A 7 -19.04 5.78 -21.03
CA ALA A 7 -18.97 4.54 -20.27
C ALA A 7 -17.83 4.52 -19.24
N SER A 8 -16.87 5.45 -19.32
CA SER A 8 -15.76 5.58 -18.37
C SER A 8 -15.96 6.69 -17.33
N ILE A 9 -17.19 7.21 -17.18
CA ILE A 9 -17.53 8.27 -16.23
C ILE A 9 -18.57 7.71 -15.24
N PRO A 10 -18.16 7.28 -14.03
CA PRO A 10 -19.10 6.95 -12.97
C PRO A 10 -19.77 8.23 -12.46
N GLU A 11 -21.00 8.11 -11.97
CA GLU A 11 -21.74 9.26 -11.42
C GLU A 11 -22.54 8.85 -10.19
N VAL A 12 -22.57 9.72 -9.19
CA VAL A 12 -23.49 9.62 -8.06
C VAL A 12 -24.51 10.73 -8.19
N LYS A 13 -25.80 10.39 -8.14
CA LYS A 13 -26.88 11.36 -8.11
C LYS A 13 -26.92 12.08 -6.76
N GLU A 14 -27.01 13.39 -6.81
CA GLU A 14 -27.17 14.23 -5.63
C GLU A 14 -28.59 14.19 -5.09
N GLU A 15 -28.76 14.48 -3.79
CA GLU A 15 -30.08 14.66 -3.18
C GLU A 15 -30.81 15.86 -3.80
N TYR A 16 -30.08 16.97 -3.92
CA TYR A 16 -30.46 18.16 -4.65
C TYR A 16 -29.21 18.76 -5.32
N PRO A 17 -29.38 19.45 -6.46
CA PRO A 17 -28.28 20.13 -7.15
C PRO A 17 -27.37 20.93 -6.20
N GLY A 18 -26.08 20.59 -6.18
CA GLY A 18 -25.05 21.27 -5.39
C GLY A 18 -24.86 20.77 -3.95
N SER A 19 -25.64 19.78 -3.50
CA SER A 19 -25.51 19.21 -2.15
C SER A 19 -24.11 18.64 -1.86
N CYS A 20 -23.42 18.08 -2.87
CA CYS A 20 -22.08 17.52 -2.72
C CYS A 20 -21.03 18.59 -2.38
N LEU A 21 -21.21 19.81 -2.89
CA LEU A 21 -20.31 20.95 -2.62
C LEU A 21 -20.50 21.45 -1.17
N ILE A 22 -21.74 21.44 -0.68
CA ILE A 22 -22.06 21.78 0.72
C ILE A 22 -21.43 20.76 1.66
N GLU A 23 -21.63 19.47 1.40
CA GLU A 23 -21.03 18.37 2.17
C GLU A 23 -19.50 18.44 2.18
N ARG A 24 -18.88 18.70 1.01
CA ARG A 24 -17.43 18.89 0.93
C ARG A 24 -16.96 20.06 1.77
N THR A 25 -17.66 21.20 1.69
CA THR A 25 -17.32 22.41 2.46
C THR A 25 -17.42 22.15 3.97
N ALA A 26 -18.48 21.47 4.43
CA ALA A 26 -18.68 21.14 5.83
C ALA A 26 -17.56 20.23 6.40
N ARG A 27 -16.91 19.43 5.55
CA ARG A 27 -15.84 18.50 5.94
C ARG A 27 -14.43 19.06 5.78
N LEU A 28 -14.25 20.28 5.23
CA LEU A 28 -12.93 20.92 5.06
C LEU A 28 -12.07 20.92 6.34
N PRO A 29 -12.60 21.22 7.55
CA PRO A 29 -11.80 21.19 8.77
C PRO A 29 -11.25 19.80 9.13
N GLN A 30 -11.83 18.74 8.59
CA GLN A 30 -11.48 17.35 8.90
C GLN A 30 -10.43 16.78 7.93
N PHE A 31 -10.11 17.49 6.84
CA PHE A 31 -9.12 17.03 5.88
C PHE A 31 -7.71 17.12 6.48
N VAL A 32 -6.98 16.01 6.38
CA VAL A 32 -5.62 15.83 6.91
C VAL A 32 -4.69 15.35 5.81
N GLU A 33 -3.39 15.58 6.00
CA GLU A 33 -2.33 15.16 5.07
C GLU A 33 -2.64 15.62 3.64
N LEU A 34 -2.59 14.72 2.66
CA LEU A 34 -2.87 15.04 1.26
C LEU A 34 -4.33 15.47 1.03
N GLY A 35 -5.27 15.06 1.88
CA GLY A 35 -6.71 15.35 1.74
C GLY A 35 -7.47 14.41 0.80
N PRO A 36 -8.74 14.71 0.46
CA PRO A 36 -9.62 13.84 -0.33
C PRO A 36 -9.31 13.85 -1.82
N PRO A 37 -9.82 12.93 -2.65
CA PRO A 37 -9.75 13.10 -4.10
C PRO A 37 -10.43 14.40 -4.57
N ASP A 38 -10.04 14.83 -5.77
CA ASP A 38 -10.64 16.00 -6.40
C ASP A 38 -12.10 15.67 -6.76
N LEU A 39 -13.01 16.62 -6.63
CA LEU A 39 -14.45 16.41 -6.84
C LEU A 39 -14.93 17.19 -8.04
N CYS A 40 -15.68 16.55 -8.93
CA CYS A 40 -16.36 17.21 -10.04
C CYS A 40 -17.87 17.09 -9.84
N ASN A 41 -18.52 18.23 -9.62
CA ASN A 41 -19.98 18.36 -9.61
C ASN A 41 -20.46 18.72 -11.03
N ILE A 42 -21.55 18.10 -11.46
CA ILE A 42 -22.11 18.21 -12.79
C ILE A 42 -23.61 18.52 -12.64
N HIS A 43 -24.01 19.72 -13.04
CA HIS A 43 -25.41 20.07 -13.16
C HIS A 43 -25.90 19.70 -14.55
N LYS A 44 -26.97 18.91 -14.65
CA LYS A 44 -27.52 18.47 -15.95
C LYS A 44 -29.04 18.36 -15.96
N TYR A 45 -29.62 18.58 -17.13
CA TYR A 45 -31.06 18.40 -17.37
C TYR A 45 -31.31 17.59 -18.63
N SER A 46 -32.43 16.86 -18.64
CA SER A 46 -32.82 16.11 -19.83
C SER A 46 -33.30 17.06 -20.92
N ALA A 47 -32.79 16.90 -22.14
CA ALA A 47 -33.16 17.75 -23.27
C ALA A 47 -34.67 17.71 -23.62
N ASN A 48 -35.36 16.62 -23.23
CA ASN A 48 -36.78 16.41 -23.49
C ASN A 48 -37.68 16.82 -22.30
N ALA A 49 -37.08 17.23 -21.18
CA ALA A 49 -37.80 17.68 -19.99
C ALA A 49 -37.74 19.21 -19.87
N LYS A 50 -38.66 19.79 -19.08
CA LYS A 50 -38.55 21.19 -18.65
C LYS A 50 -37.27 21.34 -17.82
N ARG A 51 -36.62 22.52 -17.87
CA ARG A 51 -35.45 22.86 -17.01
C ARG A 51 -35.72 22.67 -15.51
N GLU A 52 -36.98 22.70 -15.09
CA GLU A 52 -37.40 22.44 -13.70
C GLU A 52 -37.09 21.02 -13.20
N ASN A 53 -36.72 20.07 -14.09
CA ASN A 53 -36.28 18.72 -13.74
C ASN A 53 -34.75 18.56 -13.80
N GLU A 54 -34.02 19.58 -13.36
CA GLU A 54 -32.56 19.54 -13.20
C GLU A 54 -32.15 18.54 -12.13
N ILE A 55 -31.06 17.82 -12.41
CA ILE A 55 -30.39 16.96 -11.44
C ILE A 55 -28.93 17.39 -11.31
N GLY A 56 -28.40 17.20 -10.12
CA GLY A 56 -26.98 17.26 -9.88
C GLY A 56 -26.41 15.86 -9.77
N THR A 57 -25.23 15.67 -10.34
CA THR A 57 -24.42 14.46 -10.16
C THR A 57 -23.00 14.85 -9.78
N PHE A 58 -22.25 13.93 -9.18
CA PHE A 58 -20.83 14.13 -8.94
C PHE A 58 -20.02 12.86 -9.15
N LEU A 59 -18.72 13.05 -9.30
CA LEU A 59 -17.72 12.00 -9.26
C LEU A 59 -16.41 12.57 -8.72
N TYR A 60 -15.48 11.67 -8.39
CA TYR A 60 -14.14 12.05 -8.00
C TYR A 60 -13.13 11.85 -9.13
N PHE A 61 -12.02 12.57 -9.04
CA PHE A 61 -10.90 12.50 -9.94
C PHE A 61 -9.57 12.44 -9.20
N THR A 62 -8.58 11.86 -9.88
CA THR A 62 -7.15 12.06 -9.58
C THR A 62 -6.38 12.21 -10.89
N GLY A 63 -5.30 12.98 -10.88
CA GLY A 63 -4.38 13.12 -12.01
C GLY A 63 -4.86 14.06 -13.13
N VAL A 64 -5.91 14.85 -12.89
CA VAL A 64 -6.27 15.97 -13.80
C VAL A 64 -5.25 17.09 -13.62
N ASP A 65 -4.87 17.73 -14.72
CA ASP A 65 -3.97 18.88 -14.68
C ASP A 65 -4.64 20.09 -14.00
N THR A 66 -4.15 20.40 -12.80
CA THR A 66 -4.58 21.52 -11.96
C THR A 66 -3.57 22.66 -11.94
N SER A 67 -2.58 22.66 -12.85
CA SER A 67 -1.54 23.70 -12.94
C SER A 67 -2.11 25.10 -13.15
N ASN A 68 -3.23 25.21 -13.86
CA ASN A 68 -3.89 26.48 -14.12
C ASN A 68 -5.39 26.30 -14.37
N THR A 69 -6.13 27.40 -14.32
CA THR A 69 -7.59 27.41 -14.51
C THR A 69 -8.01 26.99 -15.92
N ALA A 70 -7.21 27.28 -16.95
CA ALA A 70 -7.55 26.93 -18.34
C ALA A 70 -7.49 25.41 -18.58
N SER A 71 -6.51 24.71 -17.99
CA SER A 71 -6.42 23.24 -18.02
C SER A 71 -7.66 22.58 -17.41
N ILE A 72 -8.09 23.07 -16.23
CA ILE A 72 -9.30 22.59 -15.55
C ILE A 72 -10.54 22.91 -16.39
N ALA A 73 -10.65 24.12 -16.93
CA ALA A 73 -11.78 24.53 -17.75
C ALA A 73 -11.89 23.70 -19.04
N ALA A 74 -10.77 23.41 -19.70
CA ALA A 74 -10.71 22.53 -20.87
C ALA A 74 -11.15 21.10 -20.52
N HIS A 75 -10.73 20.58 -19.37
CA HIS A 75 -11.18 19.28 -18.87
C HIS A 75 -12.71 19.24 -18.67
N LEU A 76 -13.28 20.23 -17.98
CA LEU A 76 -14.72 20.33 -17.75
C LEU A 76 -15.51 20.52 -19.05
N GLN A 77 -15.01 21.34 -19.99
CA GLN A 77 -15.62 21.52 -21.29
C GLN A 77 -15.65 20.21 -22.10
N ASN A 78 -14.59 19.40 -22.03
CA ASN A 78 -14.54 18.08 -22.66
C ASN A 78 -15.61 17.13 -22.09
N ILE A 79 -15.79 17.11 -20.75
CA ILE A 79 -16.86 16.34 -20.11
C ILE A 79 -18.24 16.83 -20.56
N ALA A 80 -18.47 18.14 -20.54
CA ALA A 80 -19.73 18.76 -20.96
C ALA A 80 -20.08 18.40 -22.41
N ASN A 81 -19.11 18.50 -23.32
CA ASN A 81 -19.25 18.15 -24.73
C ASN A 81 -19.53 16.66 -24.92
N LEU A 82 -18.84 15.80 -24.17
CA LEU A 82 -19.04 14.34 -24.23
C LEU A 82 -20.45 13.95 -23.79
N MET A 83 -20.95 14.52 -22.68
CA MET A 83 -22.31 14.27 -22.17
C MET A 83 -23.40 14.87 -23.05
N SER A 84 -23.14 16.03 -23.68
CA SER A 84 -24.14 16.71 -24.52
C SER A 84 -24.21 16.18 -25.95
N SER A 85 -23.17 15.47 -26.43
CA SER A 85 -23.10 14.99 -27.82
C SER A 85 -23.64 13.58 -28.02
N LYS A 86 -23.71 12.76 -26.96
CA LYS A 86 -24.09 11.34 -27.04
C LYS A 86 -25.21 11.03 -26.07
N LEU A 87 -26.08 10.09 -26.46
CA LEU A 87 -27.08 9.52 -25.55
C LEU A 87 -26.37 8.71 -24.46
N GLN A 88 -26.67 9.00 -23.21
CA GLN A 88 -26.17 8.27 -22.06
C GLN A 88 -27.18 7.19 -21.66
N TYR A 89 -26.72 5.97 -21.45
CA TYR A 89 -27.51 4.99 -20.70
C TYR A 89 -27.56 5.43 -19.24
N TRP A 90 -28.76 5.53 -18.68
CA TRP A 90 -29.02 6.00 -17.33
C TRP A 90 -30.09 5.10 -16.70
N PHE A 91 -29.66 4.16 -15.85
CA PHE A 91 -30.52 3.13 -15.22
C PHE A 91 -31.41 2.37 -16.23
N GLY A 92 -30.83 1.94 -17.35
CA GLY A 92 -31.51 1.16 -18.40
C GLY A 92 -32.18 1.99 -19.49
N GLU A 93 -32.36 3.30 -19.29
CA GLU A 93 -32.95 4.19 -20.28
C GLU A 93 -31.89 5.04 -20.98
N LYS A 94 -32.04 5.28 -22.29
CA LYS A 94 -31.20 6.26 -23.00
C LYS A 94 -31.73 7.66 -22.76
N LYS A 95 -30.92 8.50 -22.12
CA LYS A 95 -31.23 9.91 -21.87
C LYS A 95 -30.27 10.82 -22.63
N HIS A 96 -30.81 11.92 -23.15
CA HIS A 96 -30.04 12.99 -23.76
C HIS A 96 -29.89 14.11 -22.73
N TRP A 97 -28.66 14.33 -22.26
CA TRP A 97 -28.36 15.32 -21.24
C TRP A 97 -27.85 16.61 -21.88
N LYS A 98 -28.13 17.73 -21.23
CA LYS A 98 -27.45 19.00 -21.45
C LYS A 98 -26.81 19.42 -20.14
N VAL A 99 -25.56 19.86 -20.21
CA VAL A 99 -24.76 20.24 -19.04
C VAL A 99 -24.55 21.75 -19.05
N PRO A 100 -25.38 22.54 -18.34
CA PRO A 100 -25.22 23.99 -18.25
C PRO A 100 -24.04 24.41 -17.37
N GLU A 101 -23.66 23.61 -16.38
CA GLU A 101 -22.67 24.01 -15.38
C GLU A 101 -21.92 22.80 -14.81
N LEU A 102 -20.62 22.95 -14.59
CA LEU A 102 -19.79 21.98 -13.87
C LEU A 102 -18.87 22.72 -12.89
N THR A 103 -18.59 22.12 -11.74
CA THR A 103 -17.66 22.66 -10.74
C THR A 103 -16.60 21.63 -10.38
N TYR A 104 -15.34 21.94 -10.59
CA TYR A 104 -14.19 21.13 -10.18
C TYR A 104 -13.59 21.66 -8.89
N CYS A 105 -13.35 20.79 -7.91
CA CYS A 105 -12.78 21.13 -6.60
C CYS A 105 -11.49 20.34 -6.37
N SER A 106 -10.38 21.03 -6.11
CA SER A 106 -9.11 20.41 -5.71
C SER A 106 -8.61 20.98 -4.39
N PHE A 107 -8.19 20.08 -3.48
CA PHE A 107 -7.74 20.47 -2.14
C PHE A 107 -6.24 20.70 -2.09
N ASN A 108 -5.82 21.88 -1.64
CA ASN A 108 -4.42 22.20 -1.36
C ASN A 108 -4.08 21.87 0.10
N ALA A 109 -3.14 20.94 0.30
CA ALA A 109 -2.72 20.49 1.62
C ALA A 109 -1.75 21.45 2.34
N PHE A 110 -0.98 22.26 1.60
CA PHE A 110 -0.02 23.21 2.17
C PHE A 110 -0.73 24.38 2.87
N SER A 111 -1.64 25.03 2.16
CA SER A 111 -2.42 26.17 2.66
C SER A 111 -3.78 25.78 3.27
N LYS A 112 -4.18 24.50 3.16
CA LYS A 112 -5.48 23.98 3.63
C LYS A 112 -6.66 24.76 3.04
N VAL A 113 -6.61 24.98 1.72
CA VAL A 113 -7.65 25.65 0.96
C VAL A 113 -8.25 24.71 -0.09
N ASP A 114 -9.51 24.91 -0.44
CA ASP A 114 -10.20 24.18 -1.50
C ASP A 114 -10.36 25.12 -2.70
N MET A 115 -9.65 24.81 -3.78
CA MET A 115 -9.69 25.54 -5.04
C MET A 115 -10.87 25.03 -5.85
N ARG A 116 -11.76 25.93 -6.28
CA ARG A 116 -12.92 25.57 -7.11
C ARG A 116 -12.92 26.35 -8.41
N VAL A 117 -13.17 25.64 -9.50
CA VAL A 117 -13.35 26.21 -10.83
C VAL A 117 -14.72 25.79 -11.33
N THR A 118 -15.61 26.75 -11.51
CA THR A 118 -16.95 26.53 -12.05
C THR A 118 -16.99 26.99 -13.50
N VAL A 119 -17.42 26.13 -14.42
CA VAL A 119 -17.58 26.43 -15.85
C VAL A 119 -19.06 26.40 -16.19
N HIS A 120 -19.58 27.53 -16.67
CA HIS A 120 -20.91 27.68 -17.22
C HIS A 120 -20.84 27.58 -18.74
N ILE A 121 -21.69 26.75 -19.33
CA ILE A 121 -21.74 26.48 -20.76
C ILE A 121 -22.81 27.38 -21.42
N PRO A 122 -22.45 28.24 -22.41
CA PRO A 122 -21.14 28.38 -23.04
C PRO A 122 -20.25 29.49 -22.43
N GLY A 123 -19.05 29.12 -21.98
CA GLY A 123 -17.85 29.97 -21.99
C GLY A 123 -17.56 30.88 -20.80
N LYS A 124 -18.39 30.95 -19.75
CA LYS A 124 -18.06 31.72 -18.54
C LYS A 124 -17.48 30.79 -17.47
N PHE A 125 -16.35 31.13 -16.86
CA PHE A 125 -15.84 30.39 -15.70
C PHE A 125 -15.53 31.31 -14.52
N GLU A 126 -15.60 30.73 -13.33
CA GLU A 126 -15.40 31.41 -12.05
C GLU A 126 -14.42 30.60 -11.20
N VAL A 127 -13.56 31.30 -10.46
CA VAL A 127 -12.61 30.71 -9.53
C VAL A 127 -13.01 31.11 -8.11
N GLN A 128 -13.04 30.14 -7.21
CA GLN A 128 -13.28 30.36 -5.79
C GLN A 128 -12.18 29.69 -4.98
N VAL A 129 -11.74 30.37 -3.93
CA VAL A 129 -10.79 29.83 -2.95
C VAL A 129 -11.49 29.80 -1.60
N LEU A 130 -11.69 28.61 -1.05
CA LEU A 130 -12.28 28.43 0.28
C LEU A 130 -11.19 28.08 1.28
N ASN A 131 -11.18 28.76 2.42
CA ASN A 131 -10.28 28.41 3.51
C ASN A 131 -10.75 27.16 4.28
N HIS A 132 -9.97 26.74 5.28
CA HIS A 132 -10.30 25.57 6.10
C HIS A 132 -11.65 25.67 6.86
N GLU A 133 -12.20 26.88 7.03
CA GLU A 133 -13.51 27.12 7.66
C GLU A 133 -14.66 27.10 6.65
N GLY A 134 -14.37 26.95 5.35
CA GLY A 134 -15.35 27.03 4.28
C GLY A 134 -15.73 28.46 3.87
N LYS A 135 -14.95 29.48 4.25
CA LYS A 135 -15.17 30.88 3.86
C LYS A 135 -14.44 31.20 2.56
N LEU A 136 -15.10 31.95 1.68
CA LEU A 136 -14.51 32.51 0.47
C LEU A 136 -13.44 33.55 0.83
N ILE A 137 -12.23 33.35 0.32
CA ILE A 137 -11.08 34.24 0.54
C ILE A 137 -10.46 34.77 -0.75
N HIS A 138 -10.99 34.39 -1.93
CA HIS A 138 -10.45 34.80 -3.24
C HIS A 138 -10.17 36.30 -3.32
N ASP A 139 -11.13 37.15 -2.95
CA ASP A 139 -11.00 38.61 -3.08
C ASP A 139 -10.01 39.25 -2.08
N LYS A 140 -9.46 38.46 -1.16
CA LYS A 140 -8.47 38.90 -0.17
C LYS A 140 -7.04 38.54 -0.58
N LEU A 141 -6.88 37.73 -1.62
CA LEU A 141 -5.58 37.28 -2.10
C LEU A 141 -5.09 38.23 -3.17
N ASP A 142 -3.81 38.57 -3.11
CA ASP A 142 -3.16 39.21 -4.24
C ASP A 142 -2.79 38.19 -5.33
N ALA A 143 -2.24 38.68 -6.44
CA ALA A 143 -1.91 37.83 -7.59
C ALA A 143 -0.76 36.83 -7.27
N GLU A 144 0.21 37.23 -6.45
CA GLU A 144 1.37 36.39 -6.10
C GLU A 144 0.96 35.27 -5.13
N GLU A 145 0.14 35.60 -4.13
CA GLU A 145 -0.45 34.63 -3.20
C GLU A 145 -1.31 33.60 -3.95
N LEU A 146 -2.12 34.05 -4.91
CA LEU A 146 -2.96 33.18 -5.71
C LEU A 146 -2.14 32.24 -6.60
N GLU A 147 -1.05 32.72 -7.22
CA GLU A 147 -0.14 31.90 -8.01
C GLU A 147 0.57 30.84 -7.17
N LYS A 148 1.00 31.21 -5.95
CA LYS A 148 1.55 30.25 -4.97
C LYS A 148 0.53 29.17 -4.64
N ILE A 149 -0.72 29.55 -4.36
CA ILE A 149 -1.80 28.59 -4.04
C ILE A 149 -2.07 27.66 -5.23
N TRP A 150 -2.05 28.13 -6.46
CA TRP A 150 -2.19 27.27 -7.65
C TRP A 150 -1.05 26.27 -7.76
N THR A 151 0.20 26.71 -7.54
CA THR A 151 1.37 25.82 -7.54
C THR A 151 1.27 24.76 -6.46
N GLU A 152 0.90 25.14 -5.24
CA GLU A 152 0.67 24.22 -4.12
C GLU A 152 -0.46 23.21 -4.42
N THR A 153 -1.56 23.67 -5.02
CA THR A 153 -2.71 22.83 -5.40
C THR A 153 -2.29 21.80 -6.45
N PHE A 154 -1.57 22.25 -7.47
CA PHE A 154 -1.05 21.40 -8.54
C PHE A 154 -0.12 20.32 -8.01
N VAL A 155 0.88 20.70 -7.22
CA VAL A 155 1.81 19.74 -6.60
C VAL A 155 1.06 18.77 -5.69
N THR A 156 0.11 19.24 -4.88
CA THR A 156 -0.70 18.37 -4.02
C THR A 156 -1.52 17.37 -4.85
N SER A 157 -2.17 17.81 -5.94
CA SER A 157 -2.98 16.93 -6.79
C SER A 157 -2.14 15.84 -7.47
N ILE A 158 -0.94 16.18 -7.96
CA ILE A 158 0.00 15.20 -8.54
C ILE A 158 0.49 14.21 -7.46
N VAL A 159 0.95 14.69 -6.31
CA VAL A 159 1.41 13.83 -5.20
C VAL A 159 0.28 12.88 -4.76
N ARG A 160 -0.96 13.37 -4.66
CA ARG A 160 -2.16 12.59 -4.34
C ARG A 160 -2.38 11.45 -5.34
N SER A 161 -2.24 11.73 -6.64
CA SER A 161 -2.45 10.75 -7.71
C SER A 161 -1.39 9.64 -7.73
N VAL A 162 -0.15 9.95 -7.36
CA VAL A 162 0.99 9.03 -7.44
C VAL A 162 1.22 8.22 -6.14
N LEU A 163 0.82 8.76 -4.99
CA LEU A 163 0.93 8.10 -3.69
C LEU A 163 -0.28 7.29 -3.26
N GLU A 164 -1.33 7.25 -4.08
CA GLU A 164 -2.44 6.36 -3.82
C GLU A 164 -1.96 4.91 -3.60
N SER A 165 -2.59 4.22 -2.64
CA SER A 165 -2.23 2.85 -2.31
C SER A 165 -2.38 1.92 -3.51
N GLU A 166 -1.26 1.36 -3.96
CA GLU A 166 -1.17 0.34 -5.02
C GLU A 166 -1.80 -1.01 -4.62
N ASP A 167 -2.31 -1.15 -3.40
CA ASP A 167 -2.75 -2.42 -2.83
C ASP A 167 -4.03 -2.98 -3.47
N GLY A 168 -4.62 -2.31 -4.48
CA GLY A 168 -5.70 -2.82 -5.35
C GLY A 168 -7.01 -3.20 -4.64
N ASP A 169 -7.01 -3.11 -3.32
CA ASP A 169 -7.99 -3.66 -2.40
C ASP A 169 -9.21 -2.74 -2.24
N ASP A 170 -9.09 -1.46 -2.58
CA ASP A 170 -10.09 -0.45 -2.23
C ASP A 170 -11.39 -0.61 -3.04
N VAL A 171 -11.31 -0.96 -4.33
CA VAL A 171 -12.50 -1.13 -5.20
C VAL A 171 -13.36 -2.33 -4.79
N ASN A 172 -12.74 -3.38 -4.23
CA ASN A 172 -13.43 -4.61 -3.82
C ASN A 172 -13.81 -4.61 -2.33
N LYS A 173 -13.42 -3.59 -1.57
CA LYS A 173 -13.80 -3.45 -0.16
C LYS A 173 -15.21 -2.88 -0.04
N VAL A 174 -15.96 -3.38 0.94
CA VAL A 174 -17.26 -2.80 1.30
C VAL A 174 -17.05 -1.33 1.69
N GLY A 175 -17.71 -0.42 0.97
CA GLY A 175 -17.54 1.02 1.16
C GLY A 175 -16.37 1.65 0.41
N GLY A 176 -15.67 0.90 -0.44
CA GLY A 176 -14.63 1.37 -1.34
C GLY A 176 -15.04 2.52 -2.25
N LEU A 177 -14.08 3.32 -2.71
CA LEU A 177 -14.31 4.45 -3.61
C LEU A 177 -14.44 3.94 -5.06
N VAL A 178 -15.66 3.85 -5.57
CA VAL A 178 -15.95 3.30 -6.92
C VAL A 178 -16.32 4.39 -7.92
N GLU A 179 -16.76 5.55 -7.42
CA GLU A 179 -17.14 6.73 -8.17
C GLU A 179 -15.96 7.67 -8.44
N VAL A 180 -14.78 7.11 -8.73
CA VAL A 180 -13.55 7.85 -9.01
C VAL A 180 -13.02 7.50 -10.38
N ARG A 181 -12.63 8.52 -11.14
CA ARG A 181 -11.88 8.36 -12.39
C ARG A 181 -10.43 8.76 -12.19
N LYS A 182 -9.51 7.82 -12.42
CA LYS A 182 -8.07 8.04 -12.24
C LYS A 182 -7.42 8.23 -13.60
N VAL A 183 -6.93 9.43 -13.85
CA VAL A 183 -6.29 9.80 -15.10
C VAL A 183 -4.78 9.74 -14.92
N ASN A 184 -4.06 9.32 -15.96
CA ASN A 184 -2.61 9.39 -15.96
C ASN A 184 -2.17 10.84 -16.23
N PRO A 185 -1.55 11.54 -15.26
CA PRO A 185 -1.14 12.93 -15.46
C PRO A 185 -0.08 13.09 -16.56
N PHE A 186 0.72 12.07 -16.86
CA PHE A 186 1.88 12.17 -17.76
C PHE A 186 1.66 11.59 -19.17
N ASN A 187 0.43 11.29 -19.58
CA ASN A 187 0.10 10.60 -20.85
C ASN A 187 -0.17 11.54 -22.05
N ASN A 188 0.26 12.81 -22.02
CA ASN A 188 -0.15 13.85 -22.98
C ASN A 188 0.98 14.39 -23.88
N GLY A 189 1.94 13.56 -24.29
CA GLY A 189 2.98 13.95 -25.27
C GLY A 189 3.80 15.18 -24.88
N SER A 190 3.78 16.26 -25.66
CA SER A 190 4.52 17.49 -25.34
C SER A 190 4.00 18.19 -24.08
N ALA A 191 2.70 18.14 -23.82
CA ALA A 191 2.09 18.73 -22.63
C ALA A 191 2.51 18.01 -21.34
N SER A 192 2.86 16.72 -21.41
CA SER A 192 3.42 16.02 -20.25
C SER A 192 4.87 16.40 -19.94
N LYS A 193 5.66 16.89 -20.92
CA LYS A 193 6.98 17.47 -20.65
C LYS A 193 6.86 18.76 -19.84
N GLU A 194 5.93 19.64 -20.23
CA GLU A 194 5.64 20.88 -19.49
C GLU A 194 5.11 20.59 -18.09
N LEU A 195 4.16 19.64 -17.96
CA LEU A 195 3.62 19.23 -16.67
C LEU A 195 4.72 18.70 -15.73
N LEU A 196 5.63 17.87 -16.26
CA LEU A 196 6.79 17.39 -15.52
C LEU A 196 7.70 18.54 -15.09
N ASN A 197 7.98 19.52 -15.97
CA ASN A 197 8.78 20.69 -15.63
C ASN A 197 8.14 21.51 -14.51
N ASN A 198 6.83 21.74 -14.59
CA ASN A 198 6.07 22.46 -13.58
C ASN A 198 6.11 21.71 -12.24
N PHE A 199 5.98 20.38 -12.26
CA PHE A 199 6.02 19.58 -11.04
C PHE A 199 7.41 19.60 -10.39
N LEU A 200 8.47 19.42 -11.18
CA LEU A 200 9.86 19.46 -10.70
C LEU A 200 10.22 20.83 -10.12
N SER A 201 9.77 21.91 -10.76
CA SER A 201 9.99 23.28 -10.27
C SER A 201 9.17 23.54 -8.99
N GLY A 202 7.92 23.09 -8.95
CA GLY A 202 7.07 23.18 -7.77
C GLY A 202 7.60 22.36 -6.59
N PHE A 203 8.19 21.19 -6.84
CA PHE A 203 8.89 20.40 -5.82
C PHE A 203 10.05 21.18 -5.20
N GLU A 204 10.93 21.76 -6.04
CA GLU A 204 12.09 22.53 -5.56
C GLU A 204 11.63 23.75 -4.73
N LEU A 205 10.58 24.45 -5.18
CA LEU A 205 10.01 25.59 -4.48
C LEU A 205 9.40 25.23 -3.13
N LEU A 206 8.65 24.12 -3.06
CA LEU A 206 7.88 23.72 -1.89
C LEU A 206 8.61 22.72 -0.97
N PHE A 207 9.86 22.36 -1.29
CA PHE A 207 10.64 21.33 -0.60
C PHE A 207 10.64 21.52 0.94
N PHE A 208 10.93 22.73 1.41
CA PHE A 208 11.00 23.03 2.85
C PHE A 208 9.62 23.04 3.54
N GLU A 209 8.54 23.20 2.77
CA GLU A 209 7.16 23.11 3.27
C GLU A 209 6.59 21.69 3.16
N GLY A 210 7.32 20.73 2.58
CA GLY A 210 6.86 19.37 2.28
C GLY A 210 6.34 18.60 3.49
N GLY A 211 6.83 18.90 4.70
CA GLY A 211 6.35 18.28 5.94
C GLY A 211 4.87 18.54 6.23
N LYS A 212 4.27 19.60 5.66
CA LYS A 212 2.83 19.90 5.79
C LYS A 212 1.93 18.84 5.16
N LEU A 213 2.44 18.09 4.17
CA LEU A 213 1.66 17.05 3.48
C LEU A 213 1.50 15.78 4.31
N GLY A 214 2.25 15.62 5.40
CA GLY A 214 2.33 14.37 6.16
C GLY A 214 3.48 13.48 5.71
N CYS A 215 3.52 12.26 6.21
CA CYS A 215 4.57 11.29 5.86
C CYS A 215 4.08 9.84 5.98
N ASN A 216 4.90 8.88 5.61
CA ASN A 216 4.57 7.46 5.73
C ASN A 216 4.39 6.99 7.20
N VAL A 217 3.81 5.81 7.39
CA VAL A 217 3.56 5.16 8.68
C VAL A 217 4.85 4.70 9.40
N GLU A 218 5.97 4.60 8.67
CA GLU A 218 7.26 4.16 9.22
C GLU A 218 7.91 5.20 10.14
N ILE A 219 7.49 6.46 10.01
CA ILE A 219 8.11 7.59 10.67
C ILE A 219 7.04 8.28 11.51
N PRO A 220 7.33 8.58 12.79
CA PRO A 220 6.32 9.15 13.69
C PRO A 220 5.87 10.55 13.27
N GLN A 221 6.79 11.36 12.75
CA GLN A 221 6.53 12.74 12.31
C GLN A 221 7.29 13.06 11.01
N PRO A 222 6.75 13.93 10.14
CA PRO A 222 7.41 14.30 8.90
C PRO A 222 8.71 15.06 9.17
N THR A 223 9.75 14.74 8.39
CA THR A 223 10.99 15.53 8.34
C THR A 223 11.10 16.25 6.99
N THR A 224 12.09 17.12 6.82
CA THR A 224 12.34 17.82 5.55
C THR A 224 12.54 16.85 4.37
N ILE A 225 13.21 15.72 4.61
CA ILE A 225 13.51 14.70 3.59
C ILE A 225 12.55 13.50 3.60
N ASN A 226 11.81 13.29 4.69
CA ASN A 226 10.87 12.19 4.82
C ASN A 226 9.43 12.70 4.99
N ASN A 227 8.77 12.93 3.86
CA ASN A 227 7.39 13.38 3.78
C ASN A 227 6.77 12.99 2.43
N TYR A 228 5.46 13.15 2.28
CA TYR A 228 4.77 12.76 1.06
C TYR A 228 5.15 13.58 -0.18
N LEU A 229 5.66 14.82 -0.03
CA LEU A 229 6.19 15.56 -1.18
C LEU A 229 7.41 14.85 -1.77
N VAL A 230 8.35 14.42 -0.92
CA VAL A 230 9.54 13.68 -1.33
C VAL A 230 9.18 12.29 -1.87
N ASP A 231 8.27 11.57 -1.21
CA ASP A 231 7.80 10.27 -1.71
C ASP A 231 7.17 10.40 -3.10
N GLY A 232 6.34 11.43 -3.31
CA GLY A 232 5.72 11.75 -4.60
C GLY A 232 6.76 12.11 -5.66
N PHE A 233 7.76 12.93 -5.31
CA PHE A 233 8.85 13.31 -6.20
C PHE A 233 9.64 12.10 -6.70
N ILE A 234 10.07 11.21 -5.80
CA ILE A 234 10.81 10.00 -6.18
C ILE A 234 9.99 9.13 -7.12
N LYS A 235 8.69 8.94 -6.84
CA LYS A 235 7.80 8.16 -7.71
C LYS A 235 7.58 8.80 -9.08
N VAL A 236 7.45 10.14 -9.16
CA VAL A 236 7.35 10.84 -10.46
C VAL A 236 8.64 10.70 -11.26
N VAL A 237 9.80 10.85 -10.62
CA VAL A 237 11.11 10.65 -11.26
C VAL A 237 11.25 9.21 -11.75
N GLN A 238 10.84 8.22 -10.96
CA GLN A 238 10.84 6.81 -11.35
C GLN A 238 9.89 6.54 -12.53
N LEU A 239 8.67 7.09 -12.51
CA LEU A 239 7.72 6.92 -13.61
C LEU A 239 8.23 7.52 -14.92
N THR A 240 8.81 8.72 -14.84
CA THR A 240 9.26 9.49 -16.01
C THR A 240 10.69 9.20 -16.42
N GLN A 241 11.42 8.36 -15.66
CA GLN A 241 12.84 8.04 -15.85
C GLN A 241 13.75 9.29 -15.87
N SER A 242 13.30 10.40 -15.28
CA SER A 242 14.00 11.70 -15.31
C SER A 242 15.05 11.85 -14.21
N TYR A 243 15.83 10.78 -13.96
CA TYR A 243 16.76 10.69 -12.82
C TYR A 243 17.81 11.80 -12.81
N ASP A 244 18.38 12.15 -13.96
CA ASP A 244 19.43 13.19 -14.03
C ASP A 244 18.90 14.55 -13.58
N ARG A 245 17.73 14.94 -14.09
CA ARG A 245 17.06 16.19 -13.68
C ARG A 245 16.68 16.16 -12.20
N GLY A 246 16.19 15.01 -11.72
CA GLY A 246 15.89 14.81 -10.30
C GLY A 246 17.13 14.99 -9.43
N ILE A 247 18.27 14.40 -9.82
CA ILE A 247 19.55 14.52 -9.12
C ILE A 247 20.06 15.97 -9.14
N GLU A 248 19.96 16.68 -10.26
CA GLU A 248 20.37 18.09 -10.35
C GLU A 248 19.59 18.99 -9.38
N ILE A 249 18.28 18.79 -9.25
CA ILE A 249 17.44 19.51 -8.28
C ILE A 249 17.91 19.21 -6.87
N LEU A 250 18.09 17.93 -6.54
CA LEU A 250 18.55 17.53 -5.20
C LEU A 250 19.97 18.06 -4.91
N GLN A 251 20.86 18.14 -5.89
CA GLN A 251 22.19 18.75 -5.73
C GLN A 251 22.11 20.26 -5.42
N ARG A 252 21.13 20.97 -5.99
CA ARG A 252 20.89 22.38 -5.62
C ARG A 252 20.37 22.50 -4.20
N LEU A 253 19.39 21.67 -3.83
CA LEU A 253 18.83 21.63 -2.48
C LEU A 253 19.87 21.21 -1.42
N HIS A 254 20.79 20.31 -1.77
CA HIS A 254 21.87 19.84 -0.90
C HIS A 254 22.82 20.96 -0.44
N LYS A 255 22.94 22.05 -1.22
CA LYS A 255 23.71 23.24 -0.81
C LYS A 255 23.13 23.94 0.42
N VAL A 256 21.84 23.74 0.69
CA VAL A 256 21.10 24.37 1.78
C VAL A 256 20.76 23.35 2.87
N GLU A 257 20.32 22.15 2.50
CA GLU A 257 19.96 21.07 3.43
C GLU A 257 20.83 19.84 3.20
N THR A 258 21.76 19.59 4.13
CA THR A 258 22.74 18.51 4.00
C THR A 258 22.08 17.12 3.94
N GLY A 259 20.94 16.90 4.62
CA GLY A 259 20.26 15.60 4.66
C GLY A 259 19.76 15.10 3.30
N VAL A 260 19.67 15.99 2.29
CA VAL A 260 19.28 15.66 0.91
C VAL A 260 20.23 14.65 0.25
N VAL A 261 21.46 14.50 0.74
CA VAL A 261 22.42 13.51 0.23
C VAL A 261 21.86 12.08 0.21
N SER A 262 21.00 11.73 1.18
CA SER A 262 20.32 10.43 1.25
C SER A 262 19.38 10.22 0.06
N LEU A 263 18.67 11.27 -0.36
CA LEU A 263 17.77 11.26 -1.51
C LEU A 263 18.54 11.15 -2.82
N ILE A 264 19.71 11.81 -2.93
CA ILE A 264 20.59 11.71 -4.11
C ILE A 264 21.06 10.26 -4.27
N ALA A 265 21.59 9.66 -3.20
CA ALA A 265 22.04 8.27 -3.23
C ALA A 265 20.88 7.30 -3.58
N LYS A 266 19.67 7.56 -3.04
CA LYS A 266 18.48 6.77 -3.37
C LYS A 266 18.09 6.86 -4.85
N LEU A 267 18.11 8.05 -5.46
CA LEU A 267 17.86 8.20 -6.89
C LEU A 267 18.97 7.55 -7.75
N GLN A 268 20.23 7.64 -7.34
CA GLN A 268 21.34 6.97 -8.03
C GLN A 268 21.17 5.45 -8.04
N LEU A 269 20.73 4.85 -6.93
CA LEU A 269 20.41 3.43 -6.86
C LEU A 269 19.24 3.06 -7.80
N LEU A 270 18.18 3.88 -7.83
CA LEU A 270 17.05 3.67 -8.75
C LEU A 270 17.46 3.80 -10.23
N LYS A 271 18.39 4.72 -10.54
CA LYS A 271 19.02 4.87 -11.86
C LYS A 271 19.95 3.70 -12.24
N GLN A 272 20.19 2.73 -11.34
CA GLN A 272 21.18 1.66 -11.52
C GLN A 272 22.65 2.13 -11.51
N ASP A 273 22.94 3.33 -10.96
CA ASP A 273 24.30 3.80 -10.70
C ASP A 273 24.75 3.45 -9.27
N GLU A 274 25.07 2.17 -9.07
CA GLU A 274 25.50 1.66 -7.75
C GLU A 274 26.83 2.27 -7.29
N ILE A 275 27.76 2.51 -8.22
CA ILE A 275 29.10 3.01 -7.89
C ILE A 275 29.02 4.48 -7.44
N GLY A 276 28.25 5.29 -8.17
CA GLY A 276 27.96 6.67 -7.78
C GLY A 276 27.25 6.72 -6.44
N ALA A 277 26.20 5.91 -6.24
CA ALA A 277 25.47 5.84 -4.99
C ALA A 277 26.37 5.50 -3.79
N VAL A 278 27.24 4.49 -3.91
CA VAL A 278 28.15 4.10 -2.82
C VAL A 278 29.14 5.21 -2.48
N LYS A 279 29.67 5.92 -3.48
CA LYS A 279 30.55 7.08 -3.24
C LYS A 279 29.81 8.20 -2.52
N THR A 280 28.59 8.53 -2.96
CA THR A 280 27.74 9.54 -2.34
C THR A 280 27.42 9.17 -0.89
N MET A 281 27.01 7.93 -0.62
CA MET A 281 26.73 7.46 0.74
C MET A 281 27.98 7.52 1.62
N HIS A 282 29.13 7.10 1.10
CA HIS A 282 30.38 7.14 1.85
C HIS A 282 30.78 8.57 2.23
N GLN A 283 30.72 9.51 1.28
CA GLN A 283 31.02 10.91 1.53
C GLN A 283 30.04 11.49 2.57
N GLY A 284 28.74 11.28 2.38
CA GLY A 284 27.73 11.79 3.31
C GLY A 284 27.88 11.26 4.74
N ILE A 285 28.23 9.99 4.91
CA ILE A 285 28.49 9.39 6.24
C ILE A 285 29.79 9.92 6.86
N GLN A 286 30.82 10.24 6.05
CA GLN A 286 32.04 10.88 6.55
C GLN A 286 31.73 12.28 7.11
N GLU A 287 30.90 13.04 6.40
CA GLU A 287 30.47 14.39 6.80
C GLU A 287 29.55 14.34 8.03
N ASN A 288 28.55 13.46 8.02
CA ASN A 288 27.64 13.24 9.14
C ASN A 288 27.50 11.75 9.48
N LYS A 289 28.26 11.31 10.49
CA LYS A 289 28.21 9.93 11.00
C LYS A 289 26.88 9.56 11.67
N ARG A 290 25.98 10.52 11.94
CA ARG A 290 24.68 10.27 12.59
C ARG A 290 23.50 10.35 11.63
N ASP A 291 23.75 10.42 10.32
CA ASP A 291 22.67 10.40 9.34
C ASP A 291 22.04 9.00 9.28
N SER A 292 20.85 8.85 9.89
CA SER A 292 20.15 7.56 9.96
C SER A 292 19.67 7.09 8.60
N ASP A 293 19.24 7.98 7.71
CA ASP A 293 18.69 7.62 6.41
C ASP A 293 19.79 7.05 5.49
N LEU A 294 20.98 7.68 5.48
CA LEU A 294 22.14 7.16 4.77
C LEU A 294 22.63 5.82 5.33
N LEU A 295 22.72 5.69 6.65
CA LEU A 295 23.16 4.45 7.29
C LEU A 295 22.19 3.30 6.99
N VAL A 296 20.88 3.56 7.02
CA VAL A 296 19.86 2.59 6.62
C VAL A 296 20.01 2.22 5.15
N LEU A 297 20.14 3.19 4.24
CA LEU A 297 20.28 2.94 2.80
C LEU A 297 21.53 2.11 2.48
N GLN A 298 22.65 2.40 3.14
CA GLN A 298 23.89 1.65 2.97
C GLN A 298 23.77 0.23 3.56
N ALA A 299 23.11 0.06 4.71
CA ALA A 299 22.84 -1.25 5.29
C ALA A 299 21.91 -2.10 4.40
N GLU A 300 20.86 -1.50 3.82
CA GLU A 300 19.97 -2.13 2.83
C GLU A 300 20.78 -2.61 1.61
N PHE A 301 21.63 -1.75 1.05
CA PHE A 301 22.51 -2.10 -0.07
C PHE A 301 23.47 -3.25 0.28
N CYS A 302 24.07 -3.25 1.46
CA CYS A 302 24.94 -4.35 1.91
C CYS A 302 24.19 -5.68 2.05
N LEU A 303 22.94 -5.66 2.52
CA LEU A 303 22.09 -6.84 2.58
C LEU A 303 21.76 -7.38 1.19
N ASP A 304 21.45 -6.51 0.24
CA ASP A 304 21.17 -6.89 -1.15
C ASP A 304 22.39 -7.54 -1.81
N LYS A 305 23.60 -7.05 -1.49
CA LYS A 305 24.87 -7.66 -1.90
C LYS A 305 25.27 -8.90 -1.08
N LYS A 306 24.38 -9.41 -0.22
CA LYS A 306 24.57 -10.61 0.62
C LYS A 306 25.77 -10.49 1.59
N LYS A 307 26.05 -9.28 2.09
CA LYS A 307 27.11 -9.00 3.08
C LYS A 307 26.52 -8.50 4.40
N PRO A 308 25.86 -9.36 5.19
CA PRO A 308 25.20 -8.95 6.43
C PRO A 308 26.18 -8.51 7.52
N GLU A 309 27.42 -9.01 7.51
CA GLU A 309 28.46 -8.62 8.50
C GLU A 309 28.77 -7.12 8.43
N LEU A 310 28.91 -6.56 7.22
CA LEU A 310 29.13 -5.13 7.01
C LEU A 310 27.89 -4.29 7.36
N ALA A 311 26.70 -4.84 7.12
CA ALA A 311 25.44 -4.16 7.41
C ALA A 311 25.19 -4.02 8.92
N LEU A 312 25.77 -4.89 9.76
CA LEU A 312 25.51 -4.92 11.20
C LEU A 312 25.99 -3.65 11.92
N GLU A 313 27.21 -3.19 11.62
CA GLU A 313 27.76 -1.99 12.24
C GLU A 313 26.94 -0.75 11.85
N LEU A 314 26.59 -0.66 10.56
CA LEU A 314 25.77 0.42 10.00
C LEU A 314 24.37 0.44 10.61
N ALA A 315 23.69 -0.71 10.69
CA ALA A 315 22.35 -0.81 11.27
C ALA A 315 22.33 -0.48 12.77
N ASN A 316 23.34 -0.92 13.53
CA ASN A 316 23.50 -0.54 14.93
C ASN A 316 23.70 0.97 15.10
N GLN A 317 24.50 1.58 14.22
CA GLN A 317 24.73 3.01 14.23
C GLN A 317 23.48 3.79 13.83
N ALA A 318 22.69 3.28 12.89
CA ALA A 318 21.41 3.87 12.48
C ALA A 318 20.41 3.91 13.65
N VAL A 319 20.24 2.80 14.37
CA VAL A 319 19.37 2.73 15.57
C VAL A 319 19.82 3.69 16.66
N LYS A 320 21.14 3.80 16.90
CA LYS A 320 21.69 4.77 17.87
C LYS A 320 21.45 6.22 17.45
N SER A 321 21.36 6.48 16.15
CA SER A 321 21.18 7.82 15.60
C SER A 321 19.72 8.24 15.61
N SER A 322 18.81 7.34 15.26
CA SER A 322 17.36 7.56 15.33
C SER A 322 16.62 6.35 15.92
N PRO A 323 16.50 6.26 17.27
CA PRO A 323 15.83 5.15 17.94
C PRO A 323 14.29 5.25 17.90
N SER A 324 13.72 6.39 17.51
CA SER A 324 12.27 6.58 17.38
C SER A 324 11.70 6.06 16.07
N ASP A 325 12.55 5.80 15.07
CA ASP A 325 12.11 5.46 13.72
C ASP A 325 12.00 3.96 13.56
N PHE A 326 10.85 3.47 13.07
CA PHE A 326 10.66 2.03 12.88
C PHE A 326 11.67 1.44 11.89
N LYS A 327 12.02 2.21 10.84
CA LYS A 327 12.89 1.76 9.75
C LYS A 327 14.29 1.35 10.23
N THR A 328 14.87 2.08 11.19
CA THR A 328 16.22 1.80 11.73
C THR A 328 16.24 0.47 12.50
N TRP A 329 15.21 0.18 13.28
CA TRP A 329 15.08 -1.09 13.97
C TRP A 329 14.76 -2.24 13.00
N ALA A 330 13.88 -2.01 12.04
CA ALA A 330 13.50 -3.01 11.04
C ALA A 330 14.71 -3.50 10.22
N ILE A 331 15.62 -2.61 9.81
CA ILE A 331 16.85 -3.02 9.12
C ILE A 331 17.75 -3.85 10.03
N LEU A 332 17.87 -3.50 11.31
CA LEU A 332 18.68 -4.26 12.27
C LEU A 332 18.12 -5.66 12.53
N VAL A 333 16.79 -5.82 12.62
CA VAL A 333 16.13 -7.14 12.68
C VAL A 333 16.47 -7.97 11.45
N LYS A 334 16.38 -7.38 10.25
CA LYS A 334 16.75 -8.07 8.99
C LYS A 334 18.21 -8.53 9.02
N VAL A 335 19.13 -7.67 9.46
CA VAL A 335 20.56 -8.02 9.56
C VAL A 335 20.77 -9.20 10.52
N TYR A 336 20.24 -9.13 11.75
CA TYR A 336 20.38 -10.24 12.71
C TYR A 336 19.78 -11.55 12.19
N THR A 337 18.63 -11.47 11.51
CA THR A 337 17.98 -12.63 10.89
C THR A 337 18.85 -13.27 9.81
N LYS A 338 19.57 -12.46 9.01
CA LYS A 338 20.51 -12.97 8.00
C LYS A 338 21.81 -13.54 8.61
N LEU A 339 22.23 -13.03 9.77
CA LEU A 339 23.38 -13.56 10.52
C LEU A 339 23.05 -14.85 11.29
N GLY A 340 21.77 -15.19 11.44
CA GLY A 340 21.31 -16.34 12.21
C GLY A 340 21.24 -16.09 13.72
N ASP A 341 21.36 -14.83 14.15
CA ASP A 341 21.25 -14.42 15.55
C ASP A 341 19.78 -14.07 15.88
N TYR A 342 18.97 -15.11 16.07
CA TYR A 342 17.53 -14.95 16.27
C TYR A 342 17.17 -14.37 17.64
N GLU A 343 18.03 -14.54 18.65
CA GLU A 343 17.82 -13.99 19.99
C GLU A 343 17.88 -12.46 19.95
N ASN A 344 18.93 -11.91 19.33
CA ASN A 344 19.04 -10.47 19.15
C ASN A 344 18.00 -9.94 18.15
N ALA A 345 17.63 -10.72 17.12
CA ALA A 345 16.55 -10.33 16.21
C ALA A 345 15.22 -10.13 16.96
N LEU A 346 14.85 -11.05 17.86
CA LEU A 346 13.63 -10.94 18.66
C LEU A 346 13.69 -9.78 19.67
N LEU A 347 14.81 -9.63 20.38
CA LEU A 347 15.00 -8.51 21.30
C LEU A 347 14.92 -7.15 20.60
N THR A 348 15.49 -7.06 19.39
CA THR A 348 15.44 -5.87 18.54
C THR A 348 14.01 -5.63 18.06
N LEU A 349 13.31 -6.66 17.60
CA LEU A 349 11.91 -6.57 17.17
C LEU A 349 11.00 -6.07 18.31
N ASN A 350 11.18 -6.60 19.52
CA ASN A 350 10.45 -6.15 20.71
C ASN A 350 10.70 -4.68 21.07
N SER A 351 11.85 -4.15 20.66
CA SER A 351 12.24 -2.75 20.91
C SER A 351 11.80 -1.80 19.79
N CYS A 352 11.20 -2.31 18.70
CA CYS A 352 10.75 -1.48 17.59
C CYS A 352 9.62 -0.52 18.03
N PRO A 353 9.71 0.78 17.68
CA PRO A 353 8.64 1.74 17.93
C PRO A 353 7.44 1.46 17.02
N MET A 354 6.23 1.40 17.59
CA MET A 354 4.99 1.13 16.86
C MET A 354 4.14 2.40 16.71
N ASN A 355 3.67 2.66 15.49
CA ASN A 355 2.82 3.81 15.18
C ASN A 355 1.35 3.37 15.02
N SER A 356 0.61 3.32 16.14
CA SER A 356 -0.78 2.85 16.15
C SER A 356 -1.80 3.84 15.59
N HIS A 357 -1.51 5.14 15.65
CA HIS A 357 -2.48 6.19 15.29
C HIS A 357 -2.45 6.62 13.83
N LYS A 358 -1.50 6.07 13.05
CA LYS A 358 -1.27 6.50 11.68
C LYS A 358 -1.54 5.38 10.70
N GLU A 359 -2.36 5.69 9.71
CA GLU A 359 -2.69 4.78 8.62
C GLU A 359 -1.99 5.22 7.33
N LYS A 360 -1.79 4.27 6.41
CA LYS A 360 -1.30 4.58 5.08
C LYS A 360 -2.35 5.46 4.38
N TYR A 361 -1.90 6.50 3.68
CA TYR A 361 -2.77 7.34 2.88
C TYR A 361 -3.57 6.49 1.88
N HIS A 362 -4.87 6.75 1.81
CA HIS A 362 -5.79 6.20 0.82
C HIS A 362 -6.89 7.23 0.53
N LEU A 363 -7.50 7.15 -0.64
CA LEU A 363 -8.59 8.06 -1.00
C LEU A 363 -9.81 7.78 -0.12
N LYS A 364 -10.43 8.83 0.40
CA LYS A 364 -11.63 8.74 1.25
C LYS A 364 -12.80 9.44 0.59
N ARG A 365 -13.95 8.77 0.58
CA ARG A 365 -15.22 9.37 0.15
C ARG A 365 -15.59 10.53 1.08
N VAL A 366 -15.79 11.70 0.49
CA VAL A 366 -16.19 12.91 1.22
C VAL A 366 -17.70 13.05 1.28
N VAL A 367 -18.39 12.70 0.21
CA VAL A 367 -19.85 12.85 0.08
C VAL A 367 -20.49 11.48 0.22
N PRO A 368 -21.37 11.26 1.22
CA PRO A 368 -21.95 9.94 1.46
C PRO A 368 -22.96 9.58 0.38
N ILE A 369 -22.98 8.30 0.00
CA ILE A 369 -23.98 7.74 -0.92
C ILE A 369 -25.19 7.30 -0.08
N ARG A 370 -26.39 7.82 -0.37
CA ARG A 370 -27.60 7.55 0.42
C ARG A 370 -28.30 6.26 0.01
N SER A 371 -28.43 6.02 -1.29
CA SER A 371 -28.96 4.78 -1.86
C SER A 371 -28.01 4.22 -2.92
N ASN A 372 -27.95 2.89 -3.03
CA ASN A 372 -27.28 2.24 -4.14
C ASN A 372 -27.94 2.58 -5.49
N ASP A 373 -29.22 2.97 -5.48
CA ASP A 373 -29.94 3.42 -6.69
C ASP A 373 -29.48 4.78 -7.20
N ASP A 374 -28.76 5.56 -6.38
CA ASP A 374 -28.18 6.84 -6.79
C ASP A 374 -26.83 6.67 -7.50
N LEU A 375 -26.23 5.48 -7.41
CA LEU A 375 -24.91 5.17 -7.95
C LEU A 375 -25.01 4.61 -9.37
N HIS A 376 -24.49 5.37 -10.33
CA HIS A 376 -24.43 4.99 -11.74
C HIS A 376 -23.01 4.58 -12.15
N LEU A 377 -22.80 3.28 -12.34
CA LEU A 377 -21.51 2.68 -12.74
C LEU A 377 -21.60 2.10 -14.15
N PRO A 378 -21.39 2.90 -15.21
CA PRO A 378 -21.44 2.39 -16.57
C PRO A 378 -20.27 1.43 -16.84
N SER A 379 -20.46 0.44 -17.70
CA SER A 379 -19.39 -0.51 -18.07
C SER A 379 -18.73 -0.07 -19.37
N PRO A 380 -17.43 0.29 -19.39
CA PRO A 380 -16.66 0.42 -20.62
C PRO A 380 -16.72 -0.87 -21.45
N MET A 381 -16.90 -0.72 -22.76
CA MET A 381 -17.02 -1.82 -23.73
C MET A 381 -15.95 -1.74 -24.83
N ASP A 382 -15.14 -0.69 -24.79
CA ASP A 382 -14.04 -0.38 -25.71
C ASP A 382 -12.81 -1.24 -25.44
N VAL A 383 -12.53 -1.56 -24.17
CA VAL A 383 -11.47 -2.49 -23.80
C VAL A 383 -12.04 -3.58 -22.90
N THR A 384 -12.17 -4.79 -23.44
CA THR A 384 -12.72 -5.94 -22.72
C THR A 384 -11.93 -7.21 -22.96
N LEU A 385 -11.86 -8.05 -21.93
CA LEU A 385 -11.40 -9.44 -22.02
C LEU A 385 -12.46 -10.31 -21.36
N GLU A 386 -12.90 -11.38 -22.01
CA GLU A 386 -14.01 -12.21 -21.53
C GLU A 386 -13.75 -12.73 -20.10
N GLU A 387 -12.53 -13.20 -19.83
CA GLU A 387 -12.10 -13.71 -18.51
C GLU A 387 -12.14 -12.65 -17.40
N VAL A 388 -11.95 -11.36 -17.73
CA VAL A 388 -11.78 -10.26 -16.76
C VAL A 388 -13.05 -9.43 -16.62
N SER A 389 -13.72 -9.15 -17.73
CA SER A 389 -14.85 -8.22 -17.82
C SER A 389 -16.19 -8.87 -17.42
N ASN A 390 -16.35 -10.19 -17.59
CA ASN A 390 -17.58 -10.90 -17.24
C ASN A 390 -17.55 -11.41 -15.79
N LEU A 391 -17.70 -10.51 -14.82
CA LEU A 391 -17.91 -10.91 -13.42
C LEU A 391 -19.39 -10.85 -13.05
N GLN A 392 -19.92 -11.97 -12.56
CA GLN A 392 -21.27 -12.02 -12.02
C GLN A 392 -21.25 -11.66 -10.53
N SER A 393 -21.74 -10.47 -10.18
CA SER A 393 -21.77 -9.98 -8.79
C SER A 393 -22.53 -10.90 -7.82
N ASN A 394 -23.50 -11.67 -8.35
CA ASN A 394 -24.27 -12.65 -7.56
C ASN A 394 -23.41 -13.82 -7.06
N GLU A 395 -22.43 -14.26 -7.86
CA GLU A 395 -21.52 -15.35 -7.47
C GLU A 395 -20.62 -14.92 -6.32
N ILE A 396 -20.07 -13.71 -6.39
CA ILE A 396 -19.24 -13.13 -5.32
C ILE A 396 -20.01 -13.05 -4.01
N GLY A 397 -21.25 -12.56 -4.05
CA GLY A 397 -22.12 -12.47 -2.86
C GLY A 397 -22.49 -13.84 -2.30
N TYR A 398 -22.57 -14.89 -3.13
CA TYR A 398 -22.79 -16.26 -2.70
C TYR A 398 -21.53 -16.87 -2.07
N GLU A 399 -20.36 -16.67 -2.66
CA GLU A 399 -19.07 -17.13 -2.11
C GLU A 399 -18.82 -16.52 -0.72
N GLN A 400 -19.04 -15.21 -0.56
CA GLN A 400 -18.85 -14.53 0.74
C GLN A 400 -19.73 -15.09 1.85
N LYS A 401 -20.98 -15.48 1.54
CA LYS A 401 -21.91 -16.05 2.52
C LYS A 401 -21.56 -17.49 2.93
N ASN A 402 -20.91 -18.24 2.03
CA ASN A 402 -20.55 -19.64 2.25
C ASN A 402 -19.07 -19.84 2.61
N LEU A 403 -18.32 -18.75 2.81
CA LEU A 403 -16.92 -18.81 3.20
C LEU A 403 -16.77 -19.45 4.59
N ASP A 404 -15.81 -20.36 4.75
CA ASP A 404 -15.48 -20.95 6.05
C ASP A 404 -15.16 -19.83 7.07
N PRO A 405 -15.90 -19.74 8.19
CA PRO A 405 -15.64 -18.77 9.25
C PRO A 405 -14.21 -18.81 9.80
N SER A 406 -13.55 -19.98 9.75
CA SER A 406 -12.16 -20.13 10.22
C SER A 406 -11.16 -19.38 9.34
N LEU A 407 -11.44 -19.27 8.03
CA LEU A 407 -10.64 -18.54 7.05
C LEU A 407 -11.04 -17.06 6.98
N ALA A 408 -12.34 -16.77 7.10
CA ALA A 408 -12.87 -15.40 7.06
C ALA A 408 -12.34 -14.53 8.22
N ASN A 409 -12.19 -15.12 9.40
CA ASN A 409 -11.82 -14.41 10.62
C ASN A 409 -10.32 -14.38 10.91
N LEU A 410 -9.45 -14.72 9.94
CA LEU A 410 -8.01 -14.69 10.15
C LEU A 410 -7.53 -13.26 10.46
N PRO A 411 -7.04 -13.00 11.69
CA PRO A 411 -6.77 -11.64 12.16
C PRO A 411 -5.56 -11.00 11.47
N ALA A 412 -4.62 -11.82 10.97
CA ALA A 412 -3.39 -11.34 10.33
C ALA A 412 -3.65 -10.55 9.04
N ALA A 413 -4.77 -10.82 8.36
CA ALA A 413 -5.16 -10.08 7.17
C ALA A 413 -5.51 -8.60 7.46
N ASN A 414 -5.89 -8.29 8.70
CA ASN A 414 -6.31 -6.95 9.11
C ASN A 414 -5.19 -6.12 9.77
N LEU A 415 -3.97 -6.66 9.84
CA LEU A 415 -2.82 -5.93 10.38
C LEU A 415 -2.53 -4.70 9.51
N LYS A 416 -2.30 -3.56 10.17
CA LYS A 416 -2.00 -2.28 9.52
C LYS A 416 -0.62 -1.76 9.91
N SER A 417 -0.10 -0.85 9.09
CA SER A 417 1.05 0.01 9.41
C SER A 417 2.29 -0.74 9.90
N THR A 418 2.90 -0.30 11.01
CA THR A 418 4.13 -0.90 11.57
C THR A 418 3.90 -2.33 12.07
N PHE A 419 2.68 -2.68 12.51
CA PHE A 419 2.38 -4.03 12.98
C PHE A 419 2.40 -5.05 11.83
N ALA A 420 1.89 -4.70 10.66
CA ALA A 420 1.99 -5.55 9.47
C ALA A 420 3.46 -5.77 9.08
N LYS A 421 4.29 -4.72 9.10
CA LYS A 421 5.73 -4.82 8.82
C LYS A 421 6.49 -5.62 9.87
N ALA A 422 6.15 -5.46 11.15
CA ALA A 422 6.72 -6.26 12.22
C ALA A 422 6.34 -7.75 12.11
N TYR A 423 5.10 -8.03 11.67
CA TYR A 423 4.65 -9.38 11.38
C TYR A 423 5.43 -9.99 10.20
N ASP A 424 5.69 -9.22 9.15
CA ASP A 424 6.56 -9.66 8.04
C ASP A 424 7.98 -10.02 8.51
N LEU A 425 8.55 -9.24 9.45
CA LEU A 425 9.86 -9.58 10.04
C LEU A 425 9.79 -10.85 10.87
N LEU A 426 8.71 -11.04 11.64
CA LEU A 426 8.50 -12.25 12.45
C LEU A 426 8.33 -13.50 11.57
N THR A 427 7.62 -13.39 10.45
CA THR A 427 7.49 -14.50 9.48
C THR A 427 8.82 -14.80 8.79
N GLU A 428 9.67 -13.81 8.52
CA GLU A 428 11.03 -14.05 8.03
C GLU A 428 11.87 -14.87 9.02
N ILE A 429 11.75 -14.60 10.33
CA ILE A 429 12.43 -15.36 11.38
C ILE A 429 11.90 -16.80 11.41
N VAL A 430 10.57 -17.00 11.45
CA VAL A 430 9.99 -18.36 11.57
C VAL A 430 10.32 -19.25 10.38
N VAL A 431 10.43 -18.68 9.17
CA VAL A 431 10.83 -19.42 7.97
C VAL A 431 12.25 -19.98 8.10
N LYS A 432 13.12 -19.34 8.89
CA LYS A 432 14.50 -19.80 9.14
C LYS A 432 14.62 -20.74 10.33
N THR A 433 13.85 -20.51 11.39
CA THR A 433 13.96 -21.29 12.64
C THR A 433 13.01 -22.48 12.70
N GLY A 434 11.82 -22.36 12.11
CA GLY A 434 10.65 -23.17 12.45
C GLY A 434 9.98 -22.72 13.76
N TRP A 435 8.72 -23.14 13.95
CA TRP A 435 7.88 -22.75 15.09
C TRP A 435 8.45 -23.19 16.45
N GLU A 436 8.82 -24.45 16.59
CA GLU A 436 9.32 -25.00 17.86
C GLU A 436 10.61 -24.33 18.33
N ALA A 437 11.55 -24.07 17.42
CA ALA A 437 12.79 -23.37 17.76
C ALA A 437 12.53 -21.89 18.07
N LEU A 438 11.61 -21.25 17.34
CA LEU A 438 11.19 -19.88 17.62
C LEU A 438 10.62 -19.74 19.03
N LEU A 439 9.77 -20.68 19.48
CA LEU A 439 9.26 -20.69 20.85
C LEU A 439 10.35 -20.89 21.90
N LYS A 440 11.38 -21.70 21.61
CA LYS A 440 12.55 -21.83 22.50
C LYS A 440 13.32 -20.52 22.60
N TYR A 441 13.59 -19.83 21.50
CA TYR A 441 14.23 -18.52 21.52
C TYR A 441 13.39 -17.50 22.29
N ARG A 442 12.07 -17.46 22.02
CA ARG A 442 11.11 -16.61 22.74
C ARG A 442 11.17 -16.84 24.25
N ALA A 443 11.07 -18.10 24.71
CA ALA A 443 11.11 -18.44 26.14
C ALA A 443 12.47 -18.16 26.80
N LYS A 444 13.55 -18.17 26.01
CA LYS A 444 14.90 -17.84 26.48
C LYS A 444 15.07 -16.33 26.70
N VAL A 445 14.58 -15.50 25.78
CA VAL A 445 14.82 -14.05 25.81
C VAL A 445 13.72 -13.26 26.53
N PHE A 446 12.50 -13.79 26.58
CA PHE A 446 11.33 -13.09 27.13
C PHE A 446 10.74 -13.71 28.39
N VAL A 447 10.14 -12.83 29.19
CA VAL A 447 9.19 -13.14 30.27
C VAL A 447 7.84 -12.54 29.90
N MET A 448 6.76 -13.25 30.23
CA MET A 448 5.39 -12.82 29.97
C MET A 448 4.89 -11.90 31.11
N GLU A 449 3.97 -10.98 30.83
CA GLU A 449 3.53 -10.00 31.84
C GLU A 449 2.89 -10.66 33.07
N GLU A 450 2.15 -11.76 32.90
CA GLU A 450 1.59 -12.51 34.02
C GLU A 450 2.65 -13.17 34.90
N GLU A 451 3.71 -13.70 34.28
CA GLU A 451 4.84 -14.30 34.99
C GLU A 451 5.61 -13.22 35.77
N TYR A 452 5.82 -12.05 35.15
CA TYR A 452 6.43 -10.89 35.79
C TYR A 452 5.60 -10.36 36.97
N ARG A 453 4.27 -10.27 36.82
CA ARG A 453 3.36 -9.84 37.90
C ARG A 453 3.32 -10.83 39.05
N LYS A 454 3.26 -12.14 38.77
CA LYS A 454 3.28 -13.20 39.78
C LYS A 454 4.59 -13.16 40.56
N ASP A 455 5.73 -13.03 39.89
CA ASP A 455 7.04 -12.91 40.54
C ASP A 455 7.16 -11.67 41.45
N ARG A 456 6.64 -10.52 41.00
CA ARG A 456 6.62 -9.29 41.79
C ARG A 456 5.70 -9.39 43.02
N GLN A 457 4.57 -10.08 42.90
CA GLN A 457 3.67 -10.37 44.02
C GLN A 457 4.29 -11.37 45.02
N SER A 458 4.93 -12.45 44.54
CA SER A 458 5.64 -13.40 45.41
C SER A 458 6.86 -12.78 46.10
N SER A 459 7.56 -11.86 45.44
CA SER A 459 8.69 -11.11 46.00
C SER A 459 8.25 -10.09 47.06
N SER A 460 7.07 -9.49 46.91
CA SER A 460 6.51 -8.53 47.89
C SER A 460 5.95 -9.18 49.16
N ASN A 461 5.50 -10.43 49.08
CA ASN A 461 5.00 -11.19 50.24
C ASN A 461 6.12 -11.84 51.07
N GLY A 462 7.40 -11.68 50.69
CA GLY A 462 8.54 -12.20 51.43
C GLY A 462 8.95 -11.38 52.67
N PHE A 463 8.36 -10.21 52.94
CA PHE A 463 8.82 -9.31 54.01
C PHE A 463 7.89 -9.14 55.23
N HIS A 464 6.66 -9.69 55.24
CA HIS A 464 5.81 -9.65 56.44
C HIS A 464 4.99 -10.93 56.64
N SER A 465 5.48 -11.85 57.48
CA SER A 465 4.81 -12.26 58.73
C SER A 465 5.47 -13.51 59.33
N ARG A 466 6.29 -13.28 60.37
CA ARG A 466 6.49 -14.25 61.45
C ARG A 466 6.07 -13.56 62.75
N LYS A 467 4.89 -13.92 63.29
CA LYS A 467 4.68 -14.23 64.71
C LYS A 467 3.26 -14.72 65.02
N ASN A 468 3.26 -15.96 65.54
CA ASN A 468 2.47 -16.52 66.65
C ASN A 468 0.92 -16.59 66.60
N SER A 469 0.45 -17.81 66.34
CA SER A 469 -0.45 -18.66 67.16
C SER A 469 -1.50 -18.02 68.10
N THR A 470 -2.76 -18.40 67.90
CA THR A 470 -3.58 -19.09 68.91
C THR A 470 -4.78 -19.81 68.27
N THR A 471 -5.06 -21.00 68.81
CA THR A 471 -6.16 -21.94 68.54
C THR A 471 -7.55 -21.36 68.77
N SER A 472 -8.54 -21.72 67.94
CA SER A 472 -9.97 -21.91 68.32
C SER A 472 -10.72 -22.63 67.18
N ALA A 473 -11.48 -23.66 67.53
CA ALA A 473 -12.34 -24.45 66.65
C ALA A 473 -13.77 -23.89 66.59
N ALA A 474 -14.44 -23.94 65.41
CA ALA A 474 -15.90 -24.18 65.25
C ALA A 474 -16.36 -24.13 63.76
N THR A 475 -16.83 -25.29 63.30
CA THR A 475 -18.00 -25.61 62.42
C THR A 475 -18.64 -24.61 61.41
N VAL A 476 -18.71 -25.07 60.14
CA VAL A 476 -19.90 -25.26 59.24
C VAL A 476 -20.76 -24.04 58.81
N ASN A 477 -20.73 -23.65 57.52
CA ASN A 477 -21.77 -23.92 56.50
C ASN A 477 -21.47 -23.20 55.16
N GLY A 478 -21.82 -23.84 54.04
CA GLY A 478 -21.46 -23.43 52.68
C GLY A 478 -22.43 -22.48 51.97
N THR A 479 -22.03 -22.08 50.76
CA THR A 479 -22.93 -21.87 49.61
C THR A 479 -22.10 -21.84 48.33
N GLU A 480 -22.54 -22.64 47.36
CA GLU A 480 -21.96 -22.79 46.03
C GLU A 480 -22.27 -21.56 45.17
N SER A 481 -21.28 -21.09 44.40
CA SER A 481 -21.51 -20.31 43.19
C SER A 481 -20.54 -20.79 42.12
N THR A 482 -21.09 -21.57 41.19
CA THR A 482 -20.49 -22.02 39.95
C THR A 482 -20.13 -20.84 39.05
N THR A 483 -18.83 -20.62 38.83
CA THR A 483 -18.32 -19.87 37.68
C THR A 483 -17.53 -20.83 36.81
N GLU A 484 -18.03 -21.03 35.60
CA GLU A 484 -17.41 -21.82 34.53
C GLU A 484 -15.98 -21.34 34.25
N SER A 485 -15.09 -22.31 34.07
CA SER A 485 -13.66 -22.14 33.88
C SER A 485 -13.28 -22.00 32.40
N ASP A 486 -12.81 -20.82 32.00
CA ASP A 486 -12.04 -20.62 30.76
C ASP A 486 -10.58 -21.08 30.96
N ALA A 487 -10.38 -22.41 31.00
CA ALA A 487 -9.08 -23.04 31.18
C ALA A 487 -8.62 -23.79 29.91
N ALA A 488 -8.78 -23.19 28.74
CA ALA A 488 -8.31 -23.74 27.47
C ALA A 488 -7.17 -22.89 26.86
N SER A 489 -6.11 -22.60 27.62
CA SER A 489 -4.94 -21.88 27.08
C SER A 489 -3.61 -22.22 27.78
N THR A 490 -3.43 -23.46 28.22
CA THR A 490 -2.11 -23.94 28.67
C THR A 490 -1.92 -25.40 28.29
N MET A 491 -1.44 -25.69 27.07
CA MET A 491 -0.77 -26.97 26.83
C MET A 491 0.58 -26.94 27.53
N ALA A 492 0.57 -27.35 28.80
CA ALA A 492 1.74 -27.46 29.66
C ALA A 492 2.66 -28.58 29.14
N ILE A 493 3.87 -28.21 28.75
CA ILE A 493 4.99 -29.13 28.69
C ILE A 493 5.28 -29.60 30.12
N LYS A 494 4.99 -30.88 30.38
CA LYS A 494 5.18 -31.54 31.69
C LYS A 494 6.68 -31.52 32.04
N SER A 495 7.05 -30.80 33.10
CA SER A 495 8.42 -30.76 33.62
C SER A 495 8.84 -32.15 34.18
N PRO A 496 10.11 -32.57 34.06
CA PRO A 496 10.59 -33.82 34.66
C PRO A 496 10.56 -33.74 36.19
N GLY A 497 10.22 -34.86 36.84
CA GLY A 497 9.95 -34.95 38.27
C GLY A 497 11.11 -34.52 39.18
N LYS A 498 10.74 -33.85 40.29
CA LYS A 498 11.63 -33.53 41.41
C LYS A 498 12.12 -34.82 42.10
N GLY A 499 13.38 -35.18 41.88
CA GLY A 499 14.18 -35.94 42.83
C GLY A 499 14.79 -34.99 43.87
N SER A 500 14.67 -35.36 45.14
CA SER A 500 15.06 -34.57 46.32
C SER A 500 16.58 -34.27 46.39
N SER A 501 16.92 -33.12 47.00
CA SER A 501 18.20 -32.70 47.61
C SER A 501 19.28 -31.95 46.81
N THR A 502 18.93 -30.83 46.15
CA THR A 502 19.86 -29.72 45.75
C THR A 502 19.13 -28.35 45.58
N ALA A 503 18.31 -27.92 46.55
CA ALA A 503 17.34 -26.83 46.36
C ALA A 503 17.88 -25.38 46.39
N ASP A 504 19.02 -25.11 47.06
CA ASP A 504 19.41 -23.71 47.35
C ASP A 504 20.33 -23.06 46.32
N VAL A 505 21.01 -23.83 45.47
CA VAL A 505 21.87 -23.30 44.39
C VAL A 505 21.10 -23.14 43.08
N ALA A 506 20.11 -24.01 42.83
CA ALA A 506 19.26 -23.95 41.64
C ALA A 506 18.24 -22.80 41.69
N SER A 507 17.78 -22.39 42.88
CA SER A 507 16.85 -21.26 43.05
C SER A 507 17.51 -19.91 42.75
N ALA A 508 18.77 -19.71 43.18
CA ALA A 508 19.55 -18.51 42.88
C ALA A 508 19.93 -18.40 41.38
N SER A 509 20.23 -19.53 40.74
CA SER A 509 20.49 -19.60 39.29
C SER A 509 19.23 -19.28 38.46
N TYR A 510 18.05 -19.72 38.93
CA TYR A 510 16.80 -19.48 38.25
C TYR A 510 16.34 -18.02 38.37
N ASP A 511 16.52 -17.41 39.54
CA ASP A 511 16.23 -15.98 39.78
C ASP A 511 17.19 -15.08 38.95
N ASP A 512 18.47 -15.45 38.84
CA ASP A 512 19.44 -14.71 38.03
C ASP A 512 19.23 -14.89 36.51
N GLU A 513 18.76 -16.05 36.04
CA GLU A 513 18.30 -16.24 34.66
C GLU A 513 17.00 -15.49 34.36
N PHE A 514 16.07 -15.45 35.30
CA PHE A 514 14.80 -14.72 35.16
C PHE A 514 15.04 -13.21 35.03
N ARG A 515 15.96 -12.64 35.81
CA ARG A 515 16.33 -11.21 35.76
C ARG A 515 17.02 -10.78 34.47
N LYS A 516 17.60 -11.71 33.71
CA LYS A 516 18.27 -11.43 32.42
C LYS A 516 17.29 -11.33 31.25
N LYS A 517 16.08 -11.88 31.40
CA LYS A 517 15.04 -11.86 30.37
C LYS A 517 14.37 -10.49 30.31
N ARG A 518 13.90 -10.12 29.11
CA ARG A 518 13.14 -8.88 28.92
C ARG A 518 11.65 -9.15 28.93
N LEU A 519 10.85 -8.15 29.28
CA LEU A 519 9.40 -8.24 29.12
C LEU A 519 9.04 -8.29 27.63
N CYS A 520 8.23 -9.28 27.23
CA CYS A 520 7.64 -9.29 25.90
C CYS A 520 6.56 -8.20 25.82
N GLU A 521 6.66 -7.32 24.84
CA GLU A 521 5.62 -6.35 24.55
C GLU A 521 4.33 -7.06 24.14
N ARG A 522 3.18 -6.55 24.61
CA ARG A 522 1.87 -7.18 24.36
C ARG A 522 1.54 -7.29 22.88
N TRP A 523 1.94 -6.29 22.09
CA TRP A 523 1.69 -6.30 20.66
C TRP A 523 2.49 -7.42 19.97
N LEU A 524 3.72 -7.69 20.42
CA LEU A 524 4.54 -8.76 19.86
C LEU A 524 4.00 -10.14 20.27
N ASP A 525 3.53 -10.27 21.50
CA ASP A 525 2.84 -11.48 21.96
C ASP A 525 1.59 -11.78 21.11
N ASN A 526 0.80 -10.74 20.83
CA ASN A 526 -0.32 -10.85 19.90
C ASN A 526 0.17 -11.33 18.53
N LEU A 527 1.24 -10.77 17.96
CA LEU A 527 1.78 -11.25 16.68
C LEU A 527 2.21 -12.73 16.70
N PHE A 528 2.68 -13.27 17.82
CA PHE A 528 2.94 -14.72 17.95
C PHE A 528 1.65 -15.55 17.86
N MET A 529 0.56 -15.07 18.44
CA MET A 529 -0.75 -15.72 18.34
C MET A 529 -1.28 -15.67 16.91
N LEU A 530 -1.21 -14.51 16.25
CA LEU A 530 -1.60 -14.37 14.84
C LEU A 530 -0.75 -15.28 13.93
N LEU A 531 0.55 -15.39 14.21
CA LEU A 531 1.45 -16.27 13.46
C LEU A 531 1.07 -17.74 13.63
N TYR A 532 0.73 -18.15 14.85
CA TYR A 532 0.26 -19.51 15.12
C TYR A 532 -1.01 -19.82 14.34
N GLU A 533 -1.97 -18.90 14.28
CA GLU A 533 -3.22 -19.08 13.53
C GLU A 533 -2.98 -19.21 12.02
N ASP A 534 -2.12 -18.37 11.44
CA ASP A 534 -1.73 -18.47 10.03
C ASP A 534 -1.02 -19.82 9.76
N LEU A 535 -0.08 -20.25 10.62
CA LEU A 535 0.61 -21.54 10.50
C LEU A 535 -0.36 -22.71 10.62
N ARG A 536 -1.34 -22.62 11.51
CA ARG A 536 -2.38 -23.64 11.68
C ARG A 536 -3.25 -23.72 10.42
N ALA A 537 -3.74 -22.59 9.92
CA ALA A 537 -4.54 -22.53 8.70
C ALA A 537 -3.78 -23.11 7.49
N TYR A 538 -2.50 -22.73 7.35
CA TYR A 538 -1.64 -23.27 6.30
C TYR A 538 -1.43 -24.78 6.41
N THR A 539 -1.10 -25.28 7.60
CA THR A 539 -0.84 -26.72 7.82
C THR A 539 -2.10 -27.57 7.64
N MET A 540 -3.27 -27.08 8.08
CA MET A 540 -4.57 -27.72 7.81
C MET A 540 -4.84 -27.81 6.31
N TRP A 541 -4.65 -26.72 5.58
CA TRP A 541 -4.81 -26.70 4.12
C TRP A 541 -3.87 -27.69 3.42
N GLN A 542 -2.58 -27.71 3.79
CA GLN A 542 -1.62 -28.65 3.18
C GLN A 542 -1.98 -30.11 3.48
N ALA A 543 -2.42 -30.41 4.71
CA ALA A 543 -2.85 -31.76 5.09
C ALA A 543 -4.11 -32.20 4.33
N GLU A 544 -5.11 -31.32 4.20
CA GLU A 544 -6.31 -31.56 3.39
C GLU A 544 -5.94 -31.83 1.93
N SER A 545 -5.13 -30.96 1.32
CA SER A 545 -4.72 -31.12 -0.07
C SER A 545 -4.01 -32.45 -0.31
N LEU A 546 -3.12 -32.86 0.60
CA LEU A 546 -2.41 -34.14 0.51
C LEU A 546 -3.38 -35.34 0.65
N HIS A 547 -4.35 -35.25 1.55
CA HIS A 547 -5.35 -36.29 1.76
C HIS A 547 -6.22 -36.51 0.52
N PHE A 548 -6.72 -35.44 -0.10
CA PHE A 548 -7.49 -35.53 -1.35
C PHE A 548 -6.66 -36.08 -2.50
N GLN A 549 -5.38 -35.65 -2.60
CA GLN A 549 -4.48 -36.16 -3.62
C GLN A 549 -4.19 -37.66 -3.45
N ALA A 550 -4.01 -38.14 -2.22
CA ALA A 550 -3.82 -39.56 -1.91
C ALA A 550 -5.07 -40.40 -2.25
N GLN A 551 -6.26 -39.83 -2.09
CA GLN A 551 -7.54 -40.46 -2.45
C GLN A 551 -7.91 -40.32 -3.93
N GLN A 552 -7.08 -39.64 -4.73
CA GLN A 552 -7.36 -39.27 -6.13
C GLN A 552 -8.71 -38.56 -6.30
N MET A 553 -9.12 -37.80 -5.27
CA MET A 553 -10.33 -36.99 -5.29
C MET A 553 -10.01 -35.57 -5.74
N GLU A 554 -10.97 -34.94 -6.41
CA GLU A 554 -10.83 -33.55 -6.84
C GLU A 554 -10.93 -32.62 -5.63
N TYR A 555 -9.88 -31.83 -5.39
CA TYR A 555 -9.84 -30.87 -4.28
C TYR A 555 -10.39 -29.52 -4.74
N LYS A 556 -11.68 -29.27 -4.49
CA LYS A 556 -12.35 -28.01 -4.85
C LYS A 556 -12.47 -27.09 -3.64
N LYS A 557 -12.17 -25.82 -3.86
CA LYS A 557 -12.51 -24.69 -3.00
C LYS A 557 -13.01 -23.53 -3.86
N THR A 558 -13.75 -22.61 -3.25
CA THR A 558 -14.22 -21.38 -3.88
C THR A 558 -13.05 -20.43 -4.21
N THR A 559 -13.29 -19.44 -5.07
CA THR A 559 -12.23 -18.52 -5.49
C THR A 559 -11.72 -17.67 -4.32
N LEU A 560 -12.64 -17.26 -3.44
CA LEU A 560 -12.33 -16.50 -2.22
C LEU A 560 -11.51 -17.30 -1.22
N GLU A 561 -11.81 -18.59 -1.03
CA GLU A 561 -11.01 -19.47 -0.16
C GLU A 561 -9.58 -19.63 -0.69
N TRP A 562 -9.43 -19.88 -2.00
CA TRP A 562 -8.10 -19.97 -2.63
C TRP A 562 -7.30 -18.67 -2.50
N GLU A 563 -7.96 -17.52 -2.63
CA GLU A 563 -7.33 -16.20 -2.45
C GLU A 563 -6.84 -16.00 -1.00
N ILE A 564 -7.65 -16.37 0.00
CA ILE A 564 -7.27 -16.27 1.41
C ILE A 564 -6.10 -17.22 1.71
N LEU A 565 -6.17 -18.47 1.26
CA LEU A 565 -5.11 -19.46 1.44
C LEU A 565 -3.80 -19.04 0.75
N GLY A 566 -3.89 -18.50 -0.46
CA GLY A 566 -2.75 -17.91 -1.16
C GLY A 566 -2.13 -16.75 -0.40
N SER A 567 -2.97 -15.88 0.17
CA SER A 567 -2.53 -14.75 1.00
C SER A 567 -1.84 -15.22 2.29
N VAL A 568 -2.37 -16.24 2.97
CA VAL A 568 -1.73 -16.88 4.13
C VAL A 568 -0.35 -17.43 3.76
N ALA A 569 -0.27 -18.19 2.65
CA ALA A 569 0.99 -18.75 2.18
C ALA A 569 2.04 -17.67 1.88
N PHE A 570 1.64 -16.56 1.25
CA PHE A 570 2.53 -15.44 0.97
C PHE A 570 3.00 -14.72 2.24
N ARG A 571 2.11 -14.51 3.22
CA ARG A 571 2.50 -13.97 4.54
C ARG A 571 3.56 -14.86 5.21
N LEU A 572 3.38 -16.18 5.13
CA LEU A 572 4.33 -17.19 5.63
C LEU A 572 5.53 -17.45 4.70
N LYS A 573 5.67 -16.68 3.61
CA LYS A 573 6.76 -16.78 2.61
C LYS A 573 6.83 -18.13 1.86
N HIS A 574 5.75 -18.92 1.86
CA HIS A 574 5.54 -20.10 1.01
C HIS A 574 5.02 -19.67 -0.37
N PHE A 575 5.87 -18.95 -1.12
CA PHE A 575 5.47 -18.27 -2.35
C PHE A 575 5.07 -19.23 -3.48
N LYS A 576 5.68 -20.42 -3.55
CA LYS A 576 5.36 -21.37 -4.62
C LYS A 576 3.95 -21.94 -4.42
N GLU A 577 3.65 -22.40 -3.22
CA GLU A 577 2.35 -22.93 -2.83
C GLU A 577 1.27 -21.85 -2.94
N GLY A 578 1.57 -20.62 -2.49
CA GLY A 578 0.67 -19.49 -2.65
C GLY A 578 0.40 -19.14 -4.11
N SER A 579 1.40 -19.22 -4.98
CA SER A 579 1.21 -18.96 -6.42
C SER A 579 0.27 -19.98 -7.07
N THR A 580 0.34 -21.24 -6.65
CA THR A 580 -0.61 -22.28 -7.10
C THR A 580 -2.02 -21.98 -6.59
N ALA A 581 -2.17 -21.56 -5.34
CA ALA A 581 -3.47 -21.17 -4.78
C ALA A 581 -4.09 -19.99 -5.53
N PHE A 582 -3.32 -18.93 -5.82
CA PHE A 582 -3.81 -17.81 -6.63
C PHE A 582 -4.15 -18.22 -8.07
N ALA A 583 -3.39 -19.12 -8.69
CA ALA A 583 -3.71 -19.64 -10.01
C ALA A 583 -5.02 -20.45 -9.99
N ASN A 584 -5.26 -21.24 -8.94
CA ASN A 584 -6.53 -21.95 -8.74
C ASN A 584 -7.69 -20.97 -8.54
N ALA A 585 -7.49 -19.89 -7.78
CA ALA A 585 -8.49 -18.83 -7.63
C ALA A 585 -8.88 -18.22 -8.99
N LEU A 586 -7.87 -17.85 -9.80
CA LEU A 586 -8.06 -17.27 -11.13
C LEU A 586 -8.69 -18.25 -12.13
N SER A 587 -8.48 -19.56 -11.97
CA SER A 587 -9.12 -20.58 -12.80
C SER A 587 -10.64 -20.66 -12.60
N GLY A 588 -11.14 -20.25 -11.42
CA GLY A 588 -12.56 -20.16 -11.14
C GLY A 588 -13.15 -18.82 -11.58
N ARG A 589 -12.53 -17.71 -11.17
CA ARG A 589 -12.98 -16.34 -11.47
C ARG A 589 -11.81 -15.39 -11.42
N PHE A 590 -11.82 -14.36 -12.27
CA PHE A 590 -10.83 -13.30 -12.18
C PHE A 590 -10.91 -12.57 -10.82
N SER A 591 -9.77 -12.48 -10.15
CA SER A 591 -9.55 -11.67 -8.96
C SER A 591 -8.34 -10.79 -9.19
N ALA A 592 -8.55 -9.48 -9.18
CA ALA A 592 -7.48 -8.50 -9.34
C ALA A 592 -6.40 -8.65 -8.27
N LYS A 593 -6.78 -9.02 -7.05
CA LYS A 593 -5.84 -9.26 -5.95
C LYS A 593 -4.97 -10.48 -6.21
N SER A 594 -5.58 -11.61 -6.57
CA SER A 594 -4.84 -12.84 -6.91
C SER A 594 -3.90 -12.62 -8.10
N GLN A 595 -4.36 -11.87 -9.12
CA GLN A 595 -3.54 -11.54 -10.29
C GLN A 595 -2.36 -10.61 -9.94
N LEU A 596 -2.58 -9.62 -9.07
CA LEU A 596 -1.53 -8.70 -8.61
C LEU A 596 -0.47 -9.43 -7.78
N GLU A 597 -0.86 -10.32 -6.87
CA GLU A 597 0.08 -11.12 -6.09
C GLU A 597 0.87 -12.12 -6.97
N LEU A 598 0.24 -12.70 -7.99
CA LEU A 598 0.95 -13.51 -8.99
C LEU A 598 1.94 -12.71 -9.81
N LEU A 599 1.58 -11.48 -10.23
CA LEU A 599 2.50 -10.58 -10.91
C LEU A 599 3.74 -10.30 -10.05
N LYS A 600 3.54 -9.93 -8.78
CA LYS A 600 4.64 -9.73 -7.81
C LYS A 600 5.52 -10.98 -7.69
N TYR A 601 4.92 -12.17 -7.65
CA TYR A 601 5.65 -13.43 -7.61
C TYR A 601 6.48 -13.67 -8.88
N TYR A 602 5.94 -13.42 -10.07
CA TYR A 602 6.67 -13.58 -11.33
C TYR A 602 7.85 -12.61 -11.45
N ILE A 603 7.67 -11.35 -11.02
CA ILE A 603 8.77 -10.36 -10.93
C ILE A 603 9.86 -10.86 -9.98
N MET A 604 9.48 -11.34 -8.79
CA MET A 604 10.43 -11.90 -7.83
C MET A 604 11.23 -13.08 -8.41
N GLU A 605 10.57 -14.03 -9.08
CA GLU A 605 11.24 -15.18 -9.69
C GLU A 605 12.15 -14.74 -10.86
N ARG A 606 11.73 -13.75 -11.65
CA ARG A 606 12.57 -13.15 -12.70
C ARG A 606 13.85 -12.54 -12.10
N SER A 607 13.75 -11.74 -11.04
CA SER A 607 14.93 -11.15 -10.38
C SER A 607 15.87 -12.20 -9.77
N LYS A 608 15.32 -13.30 -9.20
CA LYS A 608 16.14 -14.44 -8.73
C LYS A 608 16.90 -15.11 -9.87
N LEU A 609 16.28 -15.26 -11.05
CA LEU A 609 16.94 -15.84 -12.22
C LEU A 609 18.06 -14.93 -12.74
N LEU A 610 17.83 -13.62 -12.85
CA LEU A 610 18.85 -12.65 -13.24
C LEU A 610 20.09 -12.74 -12.35
N THR A 611 19.89 -12.86 -11.03
CA THR A 611 21.00 -12.98 -10.06
C THR A 611 21.76 -14.31 -10.18
N LYS A 612 21.12 -15.39 -10.63
CA LYS A 612 21.76 -16.72 -10.78
C LYS A 612 22.57 -16.87 -12.07
N ASN A 613 22.31 -16.04 -13.08
CA ASN A 613 22.96 -16.15 -14.39
C ASN A 613 24.46 -15.82 -14.34
N SER A 614 24.92 -15.10 -13.31
CA SER A 614 26.32 -14.64 -13.21
C SER A 614 27.37 -15.73 -12.97
N THR A 615 27.00 -17.01 -12.79
CA THR A 615 27.94 -18.07 -12.34
C THR A 615 28.06 -19.33 -13.20
N ASN A 616 27.19 -19.60 -14.19
CA ASN A 616 27.21 -20.88 -14.93
C ASN A 616 27.08 -20.70 -16.46
N GLN A 617 28.07 -21.21 -17.22
CA GLN A 617 28.22 -20.98 -18.68
C GLN A 617 28.04 -22.25 -19.55
N SER A 618 27.19 -23.21 -19.17
CA SER A 618 26.92 -24.36 -20.06
C SER A 618 25.82 -24.04 -21.09
N SER A 619 25.96 -24.52 -22.33
CA SER A 619 25.01 -24.24 -23.42
C SER A 619 23.58 -24.74 -23.13
N ALA A 620 23.45 -25.91 -22.48
CA ALA A 620 22.16 -26.45 -22.06
C ALA A 620 21.50 -25.60 -20.95
N PHE A 621 22.30 -25.04 -20.04
CA PHE A 621 21.82 -24.11 -19.02
C PHE A 621 21.33 -22.81 -19.66
N ILE A 622 22.07 -22.25 -20.62
CA ILE A 622 21.68 -21.03 -21.35
C ILE A 622 20.34 -21.24 -22.06
N HIS A 623 20.14 -22.36 -22.77
CA HIS A 623 18.87 -22.62 -23.45
C HIS A 623 17.69 -22.75 -22.47
N SER A 624 17.87 -23.50 -21.38
CA SER A 624 16.84 -23.66 -20.35
C SER A 624 16.53 -22.34 -19.63
N TYR A 625 17.55 -21.52 -19.37
CA TYR A 625 17.44 -20.20 -18.77
C TYR A 625 16.62 -19.26 -19.67
N THR A 626 17.00 -19.12 -20.94
CA THR A 626 16.29 -18.25 -21.89
C THR A 626 14.83 -18.66 -22.04
N LYS A 627 14.55 -19.98 -22.09
CA LYS A 627 13.18 -20.48 -22.14
C LYS A 627 12.37 -20.07 -20.90
N MET A 628 12.94 -20.26 -19.70
CA MET A 628 12.27 -19.91 -18.45
C MET A 628 12.06 -18.39 -18.31
N MET A 629 13.04 -17.59 -18.75
CA MET A 629 12.96 -16.14 -18.77
C MET A 629 11.83 -15.65 -19.67
N ASN A 630 11.77 -16.14 -20.92
CA ASN A 630 10.71 -15.80 -21.86
C ASN A 630 9.33 -16.17 -21.32
N GLN A 631 9.19 -17.35 -20.70
CA GLN A 631 7.94 -17.77 -20.08
C GLN A 631 7.50 -16.86 -18.93
N LEU A 632 8.44 -16.36 -18.14
CA LEU A 632 8.13 -15.40 -17.07
C LEU A 632 7.75 -14.03 -17.65
N ASN A 633 8.44 -13.57 -18.68
CA ASN A 633 8.14 -12.30 -19.35
C ASN A 633 6.73 -12.30 -19.96
N GLU A 634 6.35 -13.39 -20.64
CA GLU A 634 5.00 -13.57 -21.18
C GLU A 634 3.94 -13.56 -20.07
N LYS A 635 4.19 -14.27 -18.95
CA LYS A 635 3.28 -14.27 -17.80
C LYS A 635 3.16 -12.91 -17.12
N ILE A 636 4.26 -12.15 -17.03
CA ILE A 636 4.27 -10.78 -16.51
C ILE A 636 3.43 -9.89 -17.43
N LEU A 637 3.65 -9.96 -18.74
CA LEU A 637 2.90 -9.18 -19.73
C LEU A 637 1.40 -9.48 -19.66
N GLU A 638 1.02 -10.75 -19.68
CA GLU A 638 -0.38 -11.18 -19.58
C GLU A 638 -1.03 -10.67 -18.28
N SER A 639 -0.31 -10.76 -17.17
CA SER A 639 -0.77 -10.25 -15.88
C SER A 639 -1.01 -8.74 -15.91
N ILE A 640 -0.09 -7.98 -16.50
CA ILE A 640 -0.21 -6.52 -16.66
C ILE A 640 -1.43 -6.20 -17.51
N ILE A 641 -1.61 -6.86 -18.66
CA ILE A 641 -2.75 -6.62 -19.55
C ILE A 641 -4.07 -6.89 -18.81
N LYS A 642 -4.20 -8.04 -18.14
CA LYS A 642 -5.42 -8.39 -17.38
C LYS A 642 -5.72 -7.35 -16.29
N LEU A 643 -4.70 -6.87 -15.56
CA LEU A 643 -4.85 -5.84 -14.54
C LEU A 643 -5.19 -4.46 -15.14
N LEU A 644 -4.63 -4.09 -16.29
CA LEU A 644 -4.97 -2.85 -16.99
C LEU A 644 -6.42 -2.87 -17.50
N VAL A 645 -6.88 -3.99 -18.08
CA VAL A 645 -8.29 -4.16 -18.48
C VAL A 645 -9.22 -4.07 -17.27
N TRP A 646 -8.84 -4.70 -16.15
CA TRP A 646 -9.58 -4.58 -14.90
C TRP A 646 -9.66 -3.14 -14.39
N ASN A 647 -8.52 -2.44 -14.38
CA ASN A 647 -8.45 -1.05 -13.94
C ASN A 647 -9.30 -0.15 -14.84
N HIS A 648 -9.24 -0.33 -16.16
CA HIS A 648 -10.05 0.43 -17.12
C HIS A 648 -11.55 0.20 -16.91
N ARG A 649 -11.98 -1.05 -16.64
CA ARG A 649 -13.36 -1.40 -16.28
C ARG A 649 -13.85 -0.63 -15.03
N TRP A 650 -12.94 -0.25 -14.15
CA TRP A 650 -13.19 0.53 -12.94
C TRP A 650 -12.59 1.95 -13.02
N TYR A 651 -12.60 2.53 -14.23
CA TYR A 651 -12.30 3.94 -14.50
C TYR A 651 -10.90 4.40 -14.06
N CYS A 652 -9.97 3.44 -13.97
CA CYS A 652 -8.60 3.65 -13.58
C CYS A 652 -7.69 3.49 -14.80
N ASP A 653 -7.28 4.62 -15.37
CA ASP A 653 -6.34 4.68 -16.50
C ASP A 653 -4.89 4.86 -16.02
N PHE A 654 -4.65 4.87 -14.70
CA PHE A 654 -3.33 5.12 -14.10
C PHE A 654 -3.00 4.17 -12.95
N SER A 655 -1.91 3.42 -13.11
CA SER A 655 -1.32 2.60 -12.05
C SER A 655 0.20 2.66 -12.13
N LEU A 656 0.83 3.36 -11.18
CA LEU A 656 2.28 3.53 -11.15
C LEU A 656 3.03 2.19 -11.22
N PHE A 657 2.63 1.23 -10.40
CA PHE A 657 3.27 -0.09 -10.34
C PHE A 657 3.25 -0.82 -11.68
N LEU A 658 2.10 -0.82 -12.37
CA LEU A 658 1.96 -1.49 -13.67
C LEU A 658 2.78 -0.78 -14.75
N LEU A 659 2.80 0.56 -14.75
CA LEU A 659 3.55 1.36 -15.71
C LEU A 659 5.06 1.17 -15.55
N VAL A 660 5.57 1.21 -14.32
CA VAL A 660 7.00 0.98 -14.03
C VAL A 660 7.39 -0.45 -14.40
N THR A 661 6.59 -1.44 -14.00
CA THR A 661 6.86 -2.86 -14.34
C THR A 661 6.85 -3.10 -15.84
N LEU A 662 5.91 -2.48 -16.57
CA LEU A 662 5.88 -2.57 -18.03
C LEU A 662 7.10 -1.90 -18.66
N GLY A 663 7.54 -0.76 -18.13
CA GLY A 663 8.75 -0.07 -18.56
C GLY A 663 10.01 -0.94 -18.42
N GLU A 664 10.17 -1.63 -17.29
CA GLU A 664 11.26 -2.60 -17.05
C GLU A 664 11.19 -3.83 -17.98
N LEU A 665 9.98 -4.26 -18.34
CA LEU A 665 9.78 -5.35 -19.29
C LEU A 665 10.14 -4.93 -20.72
N GLU A 666 9.75 -3.71 -21.11
CA GLU A 666 10.03 -3.12 -22.42
C GLU A 666 11.52 -2.88 -22.64
N GLU A 667 12.27 -2.43 -21.62
CA GLU A 667 13.73 -2.29 -21.70
C GLU A 667 14.44 -3.61 -22.06
N TRP A 668 13.81 -4.75 -21.77
CA TRP A 668 14.38 -6.07 -22.04
C TRP A 668 13.89 -6.70 -23.36
N GLU A 669 12.59 -6.63 -23.65
CA GLU A 669 12.01 -7.22 -24.89
C GLU A 669 12.10 -6.27 -26.10
N GLY A 670 12.18 -4.96 -25.88
CA GLY A 670 12.15 -3.94 -26.94
C GLY A 670 10.89 -4.03 -27.81
N GLU A 671 11.03 -3.82 -29.12
CA GLU A 671 9.93 -3.86 -30.10
C GLU A 671 9.19 -5.21 -30.18
N ARG A 672 9.82 -6.28 -29.68
CA ARG A 672 9.19 -7.61 -29.62
C ARG A 672 7.95 -7.61 -28.72
N LEU A 673 7.90 -6.74 -27.70
CA LEU A 673 6.77 -6.61 -26.80
C LEU A 673 5.48 -6.32 -27.56
N GLN A 674 5.51 -5.35 -28.48
CA GLN A 674 4.35 -5.00 -29.30
C GLN A 674 3.91 -6.14 -30.21
N SER A 675 4.88 -6.87 -30.77
CA SER A 675 4.62 -8.04 -31.60
C SER A 675 3.93 -9.16 -30.80
N LEU A 676 4.33 -9.37 -29.54
CA LEU A 676 3.71 -10.34 -28.63
C LEU A 676 2.28 -9.94 -28.30
N VAL A 677 2.04 -8.66 -27.92
CA VAL A 677 0.69 -8.16 -27.65
C VAL A 677 -0.22 -8.37 -28.86
N ASN A 678 0.23 -7.98 -30.05
CA ASN A 678 -0.52 -8.14 -31.29
C ASN A 678 -0.79 -9.62 -31.62
N ALA A 679 0.15 -10.52 -31.35
CA ALA A 679 0.02 -11.95 -31.62
C ALA A 679 -0.94 -12.66 -30.64
N HIS A 680 -0.95 -12.27 -29.36
CA HIS A 680 -1.81 -12.87 -28.35
C HIS A 680 -3.24 -12.32 -28.37
N HIS A 681 -3.43 -11.07 -28.81
CA HIS A 681 -4.72 -10.39 -28.81
C HIS A 681 -5.22 -10.04 -30.22
N VAL A 682 -4.92 -10.90 -31.20
CA VAL A 682 -5.39 -10.73 -32.59
C VAL A 682 -6.89 -10.52 -32.63
N GLY A 683 -7.33 -9.40 -33.21
CA GLY A 683 -8.75 -9.04 -33.34
C GLY A 683 -9.34 -8.29 -32.15
N ASN A 684 -8.63 -8.15 -31.02
CA ASN A 684 -9.03 -7.30 -29.90
C ASN A 684 -8.32 -5.94 -30.00
N THR A 685 -8.85 -5.07 -30.88
CA THR A 685 -8.28 -3.75 -31.13
C THR A 685 -8.24 -2.88 -29.88
N GLY A 686 -9.21 -3.03 -28.96
CA GLY A 686 -9.26 -2.27 -27.72
C GLY A 686 -8.05 -2.50 -26.81
N VAL A 687 -7.69 -3.77 -26.59
CA VAL A 687 -6.51 -4.12 -25.77
C VAL A 687 -5.22 -3.65 -26.45
N ILE A 688 -5.12 -3.79 -27.77
CA ILE A 688 -3.97 -3.32 -28.55
C ILE A 688 -3.82 -1.80 -28.44
N ASP A 689 -4.91 -1.05 -28.59
CA ASP A 689 -4.93 0.42 -28.49
C ASP A 689 -4.59 0.89 -27.07
N MET A 690 -5.11 0.21 -26.04
CA MET A 690 -4.74 0.45 -24.65
C MET A 690 -3.23 0.27 -24.42
N MET A 691 -2.66 -0.85 -24.91
CA MET A 691 -1.24 -1.13 -24.75
C MET A 691 -0.37 -0.11 -25.50
N ASN A 692 -0.76 0.26 -26.72
CA ASN A 692 -0.10 1.30 -27.49
C ASN A 692 -0.12 2.67 -26.79
N ASP A 693 -1.19 2.96 -26.06
CA ASP A 693 -1.33 4.20 -25.31
C ASP A 693 -0.40 4.23 -24.10
N VAL A 694 -0.38 3.11 -23.38
CA VAL A 694 0.42 2.94 -22.18
C VAL A 694 1.92 2.94 -22.49
N THR A 695 2.37 2.32 -23.57
CA THR A 695 3.79 2.31 -23.97
C THR A 695 4.29 3.69 -24.43
N LYS A 696 3.43 4.49 -25.07
CA LYS A 696 3.72 5.89 -25.45
C LYS A 696 3.85 6.85 -24.26
N THR A 697 3.54 6.40 -23.03
CA THR A 697 3.68 7.22 -21.82
C THR A 697 5.15 7.50 -21.47
N LYS A 698 6.13 6.78 -22.07
CA LYS A 698 7.53 7.24 -22.03
C LYS A 698 7.61 8.58 -22.76
N LEU A 699 7.85 9.63 -21.98
CA LEU A 699 8.38 10.87 -22.52
C LEU A 699 9.66 10.49 -23.24
N ASP A 700 9.72 10.63 -24.56
CA ASP A 700 11.00 10.57 -25.28
C ASP A 700 11.92 11.62 -24.65
N VAL A 701 12.81 11.15 -23.76
CA VAL A 701 13.85 11.97 -23.14
C VAL A 701 14.98 12.03 -24.15
N GLU A 702 14.84 12.97 -25.09
CA GLU A 702 15.99 13.67 -25.67
C GLU A 702 16.38 14.83 -24.76
#